data_AF-A0A285SAY9-F1
#
_entry.id   AF-A0A285SAY9-F1
#
_cell.length_a   1.000
_cell.length_b   1.000
_cell.length_c   1.000
_cell.angle_alpha   90.00
_cell.angle_beta   90.00
_cell.angle_gamma   90.00
#
_symmetry.space_group_name_H-M   'P 1'
#
loop_
_entity.id
_entity.type
_entity.pdbx_description
1 polymer ?
#
loop_
_entity_poly.entity_id
_entity_poly.type
_entity_poly.pdbx_seq_one_letter_code
_entity_poly.pdbx_strand_id
1 'polypeptide(L)'
;MRDAAERKVIHADFGAARRAQAAKLARPMLAAEASPSSPPPQTAPSQTAPSQTATAAAAPRPQPGRKPLGQILLEMEAVAPGDLLKAVTLRARQQVRLGDILLAHDWVSEADLMAALARQWKAAVVDLIAEPPDPRLIDRLGAEACLTGALLPWRRVGGLTLIATARPDDFARARAFLPPGFEPCRMVLAPERDIHTALLCRRQTALIRRAEIRVDPAQSCRTRNERRAAWLALGAVLGLGLGLALAPVAVFGLLFFWAIVTLFATMGLKIAAAVAEYLALRHRAPPRALCASLRGPQAALPMISILVPLFQERDIAARLIERLGRLHYPRELLDILLVVEEADTTTRDALATTTLPHWMRVVSVPGGPIRTKPRALNYALNFCRGTIVGVYDAEDRPDPDQLHVVARRFAESPPEVACLQGILDYYNPRTNWLARCFTIEYAVWFRAVLPGLARLGLVVPLGGTTLFFRREALENLGGWDAHNVTEDADLGLRLARFGYRTELIATVTGEEANCRALPWVKQRSRWLKGYAMTWAVHMRAPRRLWRDLGPWRFLGVQVLILGTLSQYLLAPVLWSCWAILFGFWHPVAALLSPQLETLLLLSFVMAELVNIAVGAWAVRGPTHRHLIPWVPSLHVYFPLGALAGWKAIYEVITKPFYWDKTAHGLFDRVPGRPHRSHSVLVARIAAAARRSPAPARTALAPQID
;
A
#
# COMPACT_ATOMS: atom_id res chain seq x y z
N MET A 1 29.33 -45.42 68.80
CA MET A 1 28.40 -45.29 69.93
C MET A 1 27.06 -44.82 69.38
N ARG A 2 25.96 -45.48 69.77
CA ARG A 2 24.53 -45.06 69.77
C ARG A 2 24.04 -44.18 68.61
N ASP A 3 23.11 -44.63 67.77
CA ASP A 3 21.69 -44.94 68.05
C ASP A 3 20.89 -43.70 68.51
N ALA A 4 19.66 -43.46 68.02
CA ALA A 4 18.74 -44.37 67.32
C ALA A 4 17.88 -43.68 66.23
N ALA A 5 17.25 -44.54 65.40
CA ALA A 5 15.92 -44.42 64.76
C ALA A 5 15.62 -43.28 63.75
N GLU A 6 14.88 -43.48 62.65
CA GLU A 6 14.34 -44.68 61.96
C GLU A 6 14.22 -44.31 60.46
N ARG A 7 14.64 -45.15 59.48
CA ARG A 7 13.92 -46.28 58.85
C ARG A 7 12.52 -45.96 58.28
N LYS A 8 12.10 -46.46 57.10
CA LYS A 8 12.80 -46.91 55.86
C LYS A 8 11.73 -47.29 54.80
N VAL A 9 11.85 -46.81 53.54
CA VAL A 9 11.46 -47.49 52.26
C VAL A 9 9.96 -47.86 52.08
N ILE A 10 9.35 -47.60 50.90
CA ILE A 10 9.06 -48.57 49.81
C ILE A 10 8.56 -47.83 48.55
N HIS A 11 8.78 -48.46 47.39
CA HIS A 11 8.30 -48.25 46.00
C HIS A 11 6.99 -47.46 45.72
N ALA A 12 6.71 -46.96 44.50
CA ALA A 12 7.54 -46.58 43.33
C ALA A 12 6.68 -45.96 42.20
N ASP A 13 7.30 -45.08 41.40
CA ASP A 13 7.08 -44.82 39.96
C ASP A 13 5.75 -44.21 39.43
N PHE A 14 5.84 -43.66 38.20
CA PHE A 14 4.83 -43.07 37.30
C PHE A 14 4.00 -41.85 37.75
N GLY A 15 4.03 -40.80 36.91
CA GLY A 15 3.27 -39.55 37.13
C GLY A 15 3.13 -38.63 35.92
N ALA A 16 3.27 -39.14 34.70
CA ALA A 16 3.12 -38.33 33.49
C ALA A 16 1.63 -38.13 33.10
N ALA A 17 1.35 -36.97 32.50
CA ALA A 17 0.09 -36.56 31.87
C ALA A 17 -1.16 -36.42 32.76
N ARG A 18 -1.65 -35.16 32.84
CA ARG A 18 -3.05 -34.82 32.50
C ARG A 18 -3.19 -33.34 32.14
N ARG A 19 -3.25 -33.05 30.84
CA ARG A 19 -4.06 -31.92 30.33
C ARG A 19 -5.48 -32.43 30.09
N ALA A 20 -6.43 -31.50 29.98
CA ALA A 20 -7.86 -31.68 29.71
C ALA A 20 -8.77 -31.98 30.92
N GLN A 21 -10.06 -31.66 30.71
CA GLN A 21 -11.24 -32.15 31.43
C GLN A 21 -11.58 -31.54 32.80
N ALA A 22 -12.05 -30.28 32.77
CA ALA A 22 -12.99 -29.73 33.76
C ALA A 22 -14.01 -28.82 33.06
N ALA A 23 -15.17 -29.39 32.69
CA ALA A 23 -16.28 -28.65 32.09
C ALA A 23 -17.61 -29.10 32.70
N LYS A 24 -18.53 -28.15 32.91
CA LYS A 24 -19.87 -28.28 33.53
C LYS A 24 -19.88 -28.70 35.01
N LEU A 25 -20.52 -27.87 35.83
CA LEU A 25 -21.54 -28.28 36.81
C LEU A 25 -22.59 -27.15 36.91
N ALA A 26 -23.75 -27.41 37.51
CA ALA A 26 -25.01 -26.75 37.13
C ALA A 26 -25.66 -25.84 38.20
N ARG A 27 -26.65 -25.07 37.73
CA ARG A 27 -27.61 -24.21 38.47
C ARG A 27 -28.78 -25.07 39.01
N PRO A 28 -29.63 -24.59 39.96
CA PRO A 28 -30.79 -23.76 39.56
C PRO A 28 -31.42 -22.77 40.59
N MET A 29 -32.17 -21.78 40.08
CA MET A 29 -33.37 -21.09 40.68
C MET A 29 -33.19 -20.31 42.02
N LEU A 30 -33.99 -19.30 42.44
CA LEU A 30 -34.97 -18.30 41.90
C LEU A 30 -35.20 -17.28 43.06
N ALA A 31 -35.68 -16.03 42.96
CA ALA A 31 -36.07 -15.07 41.92
C ALA A 31 -35.92 -13.62 42.51
N ALA A 32 -36.21 -12.48 41.86
CA ALA A 32 -36.69 -12.18 40.51
C ALA A 32 -35.83 -11.08 39.80
N GLU A 33 -36.19 -9.82 39.52
CA GLU A 33 -37.40 -8.96 39.69
C GLU A 33 -37.42 -7.81 38.62
N ALA A 34 -38.11 -6.69 38.84
CA ALA A 34 -38.42 -5.57 37.93
C ALA A 34 -37.37 -5.05 36.90
N SER A 35 -37.91 -4.50 35.81
CA SER A 35 -37.19 -3.73 34.76
C SER A 35 -37.99 -2.44 34.45
N PRO A 36 -37.41 -1.40 33.81
CA PRO A 36 -37.36 -1.42 32.34
C PRO A 36 -36.18 -0.67 31.66
N SER A 37 -36.17 -0.76 30.33
CA SER A 37 -35.44 0.05 29.35
C SER A 37 -33.93 -0.21 29.16
N SER A 38 -33.62 -0.89 28.06
CA SER A 38 -32.33 -0.86 27.37
C SER A 38 -32.56 -1.15 25.88
N PRO A 39 -31.90 -0.46 24.94
CA PRO A 39 -32.04 -0.72 23.51
C PRO A 39 -31.46 -2.11 23.14
N PRO A 40 -31.92 -2.73 22.05
CA PRO A 40 -31.61 -4.13 21.75
C PRO A 40 -30.11 -4.36 21.51
N PRO A 41 -29.57 -5.54 21.91
CA PRO A 41 -28.18 -5.87 21.66
C PRO A 41 -27.93 -6.01 20.15
N GLN A 42 -26.90 -5.32 19.65
CA GLN A 42 -26.45 -5.51 18.28
C GLN A 42 -25.98 -6.96 18.12
N THR A 43 -26.61 -7.69 17.19
CA THR A 43 -26.25 -9.07 16.88
C THR A 43 -24.80 -9.14 16.43
N ALA A 44 -24.05 -10.10 16.97
CA ALA A 44 -22.74 -10.42 16.42
C ALA A 44 -22.92 -10.85 14.95
N PRO A 45 -22.08 -10.37 14.01
CA PRO A 45 -22.20 -10.76 12.61
C PRO A 45 -22.02 -12.27 12.48
N SER A 46 -23.00 -12.93 11.85
CA SER A 46 -23.00 -14.37 11.64
C SER A 46 -21.76 -14.80 10.84
N GLN A 47 -21.08 -15.86 11.30
CA GLN A 47 -19.88 -16.41 10.66
C GLN A 47 -20.23 -17.22 9.40
N THR A 48 -20.79 -16.52 8.40
CA THR A 48 -21.21 -17.06 7.10
C THR A 48 -20.83 -16.13 5.94
N ALA A 49 -19.76 -15.35 6.09
CA ALA A 49 -19.05 -14.79 4.95
C ALA A 49 -18.21 -15.91 4.31
N PRO A 50 -18.45 -16.30 3.04
CA PRO A 50 -17.65 -17.32 2.38
C PRO A 50 -16.24 -16.78 2.15
N SER A 51 -15.22 -17.50 2.63
CA SER A 51 -13.82 -17.15 2.45
C SER A 51 -13.47 -17.06 0.96
N GLN A 52 -13.12 -15.87 0.47
CA GLN A 52 -12.72 -15.70 -0.92
C GLN A 52 -11.23 -15.99 -1.07
N THR A 53 -10.87 -17.24 -0.77
CA THR A 53 -9.60 -17.82 -1.23
C THR A 53 -9.62 -17.90 -2.76
N ALA A 54 -9.30 -16.76 -3.38
CA ALA A 54 -8.91 -16.60 -4.76
C ALA A 54 -7.50 -17.19 -4.96
N THR A 55 -7.34 -18.45 -4.56
CA THR A 55 -6.25 -19.32 -4.97
C THR A 55 -6.15 -19.24 -6.49
N ALA A 56 -4.95 -19.09 -7.04
CA ALA A 56 -4.74 -19.13 -8.48
C ALA A 56 -5.30 -20.46 -9.02
N ALA A 57 -6.45 -20.38 -9.70
CA ALA A 57 -7.24 -21.54 -10.04
C ALA A 57 -6.61 -22.22 -11.26
N ALA A 58 -6.16 -23.46 -11.09
CA ALA A 58 -5.51 -24.22 -12.15
C ALA A 58 -6.39 -24.22 -13.41
N ALA A 59 -5.78 -23.81 -14.54
CA ALA A 59 -6.50 -23.59 -15.78
C ALA A 59 -7.39 -24.78 -16.15
N PRO A 60 -8.66 -24.56 -16.55
CA PRO A 60 -9.61 -25.64 -16.75
C PRO A 60 -9.10 -26.64 -17.78
N ARG A 61 -9.24 -27.94 -17.46
CA ARG A 61 -8.94 -29.03 -18.40
C ARG A 61 -9.79 -28.85 -19.67
N PRO A 62 -9.24 -29.12 -20.87
CA PRO A 62 -9.98 -28.92 -22.11
C PRO A 62 -11.27 -29.76 -22.09
N GLN A 63 -12.41 -29.12 -22.31
CA GLN A 63 -13.68 -29.83 -22.45
C GLN A 63 -13.62 -30.69 -23.73
N PRO A 64 -13.94 -31.99 -23.66
CA PRO A 64 -13.88 -32.86 -24.83
C PRO A 64 -14.80 -32.34 -25.94
N GLY A 65 -14.29 -32.33 -27.17
CA GLY A 65 -15.04 -31.88 -28.36
C GLY A 65 -14.86 -30.41 -28.78
N ARG A 66 -13.95 -29.63 -28.18
CA ARG A 66 -13.60 -28.26 -28.64
C ARG A 66 -12.17 -28.18 -29.17
N LYS A 67 -11.95 -27.46 -30.27
CA LYS A 67 -10.60 -27.15 -30.76
C LYS A 67 -9.83 -26.30 -29.71
N PRO A 68 -8.52 -26.53 -29.50
CA PRO A 68 -7.69 -25.65 -28.68
C PRO A 68 -7.58 -24.25 -29.29
N LEU A 69 -7.58 -23.21 -28.46
CA LEU A 69 -7.48 -21.81 -28.89
C LEU A 69 -6.25 -21.56 -29.78
N GLY A 70 -5.09 -22.14 -29.42
CA GLY A 70 -3.87 -22.03 -30.22
C GLY A 70 -3.98 -22.64 -31.62
N GLN A 71 -4.75 -23.74 -31.79
CA GLN A 71 -5.01 -24.30 -33.12
C GLN A 71 -5.89 -23.36 -33.94
N ILE A 72 -6.92 -22.74 -33.34
CA ILE A 72 -7.80 -21.80 -34.02
C ILE A 72 -7.03 -20.55 -34.46
N LEU A 73 -6.09 -20.06 -33.64
CA LEU A 73 -5.22 -18.94 -33.98
C LEU A 73 -4.23 -19.26 -35.12
N LEU A 74 -3.71 -20.50 -35.19
CA LEU A 74 -2.92 -20.97 -36.34
C LEU A 74 -3.78 -21.10 -37.61
N GLU A 75 -5.00 -21.64 -37.49
CA GLU A 75 -6.00 -21.70 -38.57
C GLU A 75 -6.56 -20.32 -38.99
N MET A 76 -6.11 -19.25 -38.33
CA MET A 76 -6.39 -17.85 -38.65
C MET A 76 -5.14 -17.08 -39.09
N GLU A 77 -3.97 -17.73 -39.14
CA GLU A 77 -2.65 -17.09 -39.35
C GLU A 77 -2.32 -15.96 -38.35
N ALA A 78 -3.06 -15.89 -37.24
CA ALA A 78 -3.02 -14.79 -36.26
C ALA A 78 -1.93 -14.94 -35.18
N VAL A 79 -1.14 -16.02 -35.23
CA VAL A 79 -0.01 -16.26 -34.33
C VAL A 79 1.06 -17.07 -35.06
N ALA A 80 2.34 -16.73 -34.87
CA ALA A 80 3.43 -17.55 -35.41
C ALA A 80 3.56 -18.87 -34.62
N PRO A 81 3.82 -20.02 -35.27
CA PRO A 81 3.97 -21.31 -34.58
C PRO A 81 5.03 -21.31 -33.47
N GLY A 82 6.14 -20.60 -33.69
CA GLY A 82 7.21 -20.46 -32.69
C GLY A 82 6.80 -19.66 -31.45
N ASP A 83 5.91 -18.68 -31.59
CA ASP A 83 5.42 -17.86 -30.48
C ASP A 83 4.29 -18.55 -29.71
N LEU A 84 3.43 -19.29 -30.41
CA LEU A 84 2.49 -20.19 -29.75
C LEU A 84 3.21 -21.26 -28.89
N LEU A 85 4.32 -21.82 -29.37
CA LEU A 85 5.11 -22.79 -28.62
C LEU A 85 5.72 -22.19 -27.33
N LYS A 86 6.19 -20.94 -27.40
CA LYS A 86 6.63 -20.17 -26.22
C LYS A 86 5.46 -19.97 -25.25
N ALA A 87 4.32 -19.51 -25.75
CA ALA A 87 3.14 -19.22 -24.93
C ALA A 87 2.58 -20.47 -24.22
N VAL A 88 2.57 -21.64 -24.88
CA VAL A 88 2.21 -22.92 -24.26
C VAL A 88 3.21 -23.32 -23.17
N THR A 89 4.50 -23.08 -23.38
CA THR A 89 5.56 -23.36 -22.39
C THR A 89 5.45 -22.44 -21.16
N LEU A 90 5.10 -21.17 -21.35
CA LEU A 90 4.85 -20.22 -20.27
C LEU A 90 3.57 -20.59 -19.49
N ARG A 91 2.48 -20.93 -20.20
CA ARG A 91 1.23 -21.41 -19.60
C ARG A 91 1.44 -22.63 -18.69
N ALA A 92 2.25 -23.59 -19.13
CA ALA A 92 2.57 -24.78 -18.34
C ALA A 92 3.30 -24.48 -17.02
N ARG A 93 4.05 -23.38 -16.94
CA ARG A 93 4.79 -22.95 -15.74
C ARG A 93 3.98 -22.05 -14.81
N GLN A 94 3.10 -21.21 -15.35
CA GLN A 94 2.49 -20.09 -14.62
C GLN A 94 0.97 -20.20 -14.45
N GLN A 95 0.31 -21.18 -15.08
CA GLN A 95 -1.15 -21.38 -15.06
C GLN A 95 -2.00 -20.22 -15.64
N VAL A 96 -1.37 -19.20 -16.24
CA VAL A 96 -2.02 -18.07 -16.91
C VAL A 96 -2.78 -18.53 -18.18
N ARG A 97 -3.83 -17.79 -18.57
CA ARG A 97 -4.61 -18.07 -19.79
C ARG A 97 -3.75 -17.84 -21.04
N LEU A 98 -3.92 -18.68 -22.06
CA LEU A 98 -3.10 -18.62 -23.27
C LEU A 98 -3.22 -17.26 -23.99
N GLY A 99 -4.43 -16.68 -24.05
CA GLY A 99 -4.65 -15.35 -24.63
C GLY A 99 -3.94 -14.22 -23.90
N ASP A 100 -3.89 -14.26 -22.56
CA ASP A 100 -3.21 -13.23 -21.76
C ASP A 100 -1.69 -13.23 -22.04
N ILE A 101 -1.10 -14.42 -22.19
CA ILE A 101 0.34 -14.57 -22.51
C ILE A 101 0.64 -14.06 -23.92
N LEU A 102 -0.22 -14.38 -24.89
CA LEU A 102 -0.06 -13.91 -26.27
C LEU A 102 -0.18 -12.38 -26.36
N LEU A 103 -1.14 -11.78 -25.65
CA LEU A 103 -1.29 -10.32 -25.56
C LEU A 103 -0.11 -9.65 -24.82
N ALA A 104 0.36 -10.22 -23.70
CA ALA A 104 1.45 -9.65 -22.89
C ALA A 104 2.83 -9.62 -23.60
N HIS A 105 2.94 -10.27 -24.76
CA HIS A 105 4.14 -10.35 -25.59
C HIS A 105 3.94 -9.84 -27.03
N ASP A 106 2.82 -9.17 -27.31
CA ASP A 106 2.50 -8.62 -28.65
C ASP A 106 2.43 -9.72 -29.75
N TRP A 107 2.09 -10.96 -29.37
CA TRP A 107 2.04 -12.15 -30.26
C TRP A 107 0.67 -12.41 -30.92
N VAL A 108 -0.37 -11.65 -30.55
CA VAL A 108 -1.72 -11.68 -31.15
C VAL A 108 -2.40 -10.32 -30.94
N SER A 109 -3.31 -9.91 -31.83
CA SER A 109 -4.15 -8.73 -31.56
C SER A 109 -5.35 -9.09 -30.66
N GLU A 110 -5.92 -8.11 -29.95
CA GLU A 110 -7.15 -8.30 -29.18
C GLU A 110 -8.33 -8.70 -30.09
N ALA A 111 -8.38 -8.19 -31.32
CA ALA A 111 -9.42 -8.52 -32.30
C ALA A 111 -9.34 -9.98 -32.76
N ASP A 112 -8.14 -10.45 -33.12
CA ASP A 112 -7.93 -11.84 -33.55
C ASP A 112 -8.17 -12.83 -32.40
N LEU A 113 -7.75 -12.47 -31.18
CA LEU A 113 -8.03 -13.27 -29.99
C LEU A 113 -9.55 -13.37 -29.73
N MET A 114 -10.29 -12.26 -29.84
CA MET A 114 -11.76 -12.31 -29.69
C MET A 114 -12.44 -13.12 -30.80
N ALA A 115 -11.98 -13.00 -32.05
CA ALA A 115 -12.50 -13.79 -33.17
C ALA A 115 -12.19 -15.30 -33.00
N ALA A 116 -11.00 -15.66 -32.52
CA ALA A 116 -10.64 -17.04 -32.21
C ALA A 116 -11.44 -17.61 -31.02
N LEU A 117 -11.67 -16.82 -29.97
CA LEU A 117 -12.54 -17.19 -28.85
C LEU A 117 -14.00 -17.34 -29.29
N ALA A 118 -14.51 -16.48 -30.18
CA ALA A 118 -15.86 -16.58 -30.74
C ALA A 118 -16.06 -17.90 -31.52
N ARG A 119 -15.09 -18.25 -32.37
CA ARG A 119 -15.03 -19.57 -33.06
C ARG A 119 -14.97 -20.73 -32.06
N GLN A 120 -14.16 -20.61 -31.00
CA GLN A 120 -13.97 -21.68 -30.00
C GLN A 120 -15.23 -21.92 -29.14
N TRP A 121 -15.91 -20.86 -28.73
CA TRP A 121 -17.05 -20.91 -27.80
C TRP A 121 -18.42 -20.89 -28.48
N LYS A 122 -18.48 -20.73 -29.81
CA LYS A 122 -19.71 -20.57 -30.60
C LYS A 122 -20.61 -19.45 -30.04
N ALA A 123 -19.97 -18.33 -29.69
CA ALA A 123 -20.57 -17.16 -29.07
C ALA A 123 -20.33 -15.92 -29.95
N ALA A 124 -21.31 -15.04 -30.05
CA ALA A 124 -21.16 -13.78 -30.76
C ALA A 124 -20.24 -12.82 -29.98
N VAL A 125 -19.41 -12.07 -30.70
CA VAL A 125 -18.79 -10.85 -30.18
C VAL A 125 -19.81 -9.72 -30.29
N VAL A 126 -19.87 -8.82 -29.31
CA VAL A 126 -20.88 -7.74 -29.25
C VAL A 126 -20.23 -6.37 -29.03
N ASP A 127 -20.70 -5.37 -29.77
CA ASP A 127 -20.29 -3.98 -29.58
C ASP A 127 -21.13 -3.35 -28.45
N LEU A 128 -20.47 -3.13 -27.31
CA LEU A 128 -21.08 -2.54 -26.11
C LEU A 128 -21.13 -1.01 -26.13
N ILE A 129 -20.58 -0.37 -27.16
CA ILE A 129 -20.61 1.08 -27.39
C ILE A 129 -21.77 1.42 -28.33
N ALA A 130 -21.92 0.70 -29.43
CA ALA A 130 -23.06 0.82 -30.35
C ALA A 130 -24.37 0.31 -29.71
N GLU A 131 -24.32 -0.82 -29.00
CA GLU A 131 -25.47 -1.36 -28.26
C GLU A 131 -25.20 -1.36 -26.74
N PRO A 132 -25.43 -0.23 -26.05
CA PRO A 132 -25.03 -0.08 -24.65
C PRO A 132 -25.92 -0.89 -23.67
N PRO A 133 -25.35 -1.40 -22.56
CA PRO A 133 -26.02 -2.31 -21.62
C PRO A 133 -27.18 -1.66 -20.85
N ASP A 134 -28.14 -2.51 -20.41
CA ASP A 134 -29.23 -2.16 -19.50
C ASP A 134 -28.68 -1.81 -18.10
N PRO A 135 -28.79 -0.53 -17.67
CA PRO A 135 -28.28 -0.11 -16.37
C PRO A 135 -28.93 -0.83 -15.18
N ARG A 136 -30.15 -1.36 -15.32
CA ARG A 136 -30.88 -2.09 -14.26
C ARG A 136 -30.27 -3.46 -13.99
N LEU A 137 -29.73 -4.12 -15.03
CA LEU A 137 -29.04 -5.39 -14.88
C LEU A 137 -27.65 -5.19 -14.25
N ILE A 138 -26.98 -4.08 -14.59
CA ILE A 138 -25.74 -3.66 -13.93
C ILE A 138 -25.97 -3.39 -12.43
N ASP A 139 -27.03 -2.66 -12.07
CA ASP A 139 -27.34 -2.36 -10.66
C ASP A 139 -27.60 -3.63 -9.83
N ARG A 140 -28.25 -4.63 -10.43
CA ARG A 140 -28.55 -5.91 -9.77
C ARG A 140 -27.34 -6.81 -9.55
N LEU A 141 -26.28 -6.68 -10.35
CA LEU A 141 -25.01 -7.40 -10.14
C LEU A 141 -23.98 -6.59 -9.33
N GLY A 142 -24.06 -5.26 -9.42
CA GLY A 142 -23.12 -4.32 -8.82
C GLY A 142 -21.94 -4.00 -9.74
N ALA A 143 -21.67 -2.71 -9.94
CA ALA A 143 -20.62 -2.26 -10.87
C ALA A 143 -19.20 -2.73 -10.46
N GLU A 144 -18.89 -2.82 -9.16
CA GLU A 144 -17.58 -3.33 -8.67
C GLU A 144 -17.34 -4.80 -9.09
N ALA A 145 -18.39 -5.63 -9.04
CA ALA A 145 -18.36 -7.02 -9.47
C ALA A 145 -18.25 -7.15 -11.00
N CYS A 146 -18.93 -6.26 -11.73
CA CYS A 146 -18.85 -6.22 -13.19
C CYS A 146 -17.42 -5.94 -13.69
N LEU A 147 -16.71 -4.98 -13.07
CA LEU A 147 -15.30 -4.69 -13.36
C LEU A 147 -14.39 -5.86 -12.97
N THR A 148 -14.41 -6.26 -11.69
CA THR A 148 -13.48 -7.26 -11.15
C THR A 148 -13.57 -8.61 -11.88
N GLY A 149 -14.80 -9.03 -12.20
CA GLY A 149 -15.06 -10.26 -12.93
C GLY A 149 -14.91 -10.17 -14.46
N ALA A 150 -14.82 -8.96 -15.03
CA ALA A 150 -14.99 -8.70 -16.47
C ALA A 150 -16.28 -9.36 -17.03
N LEU A 151 -17.40 -9.05 -16.38
CA LEU A 151 -18.73 -9.65 -16.61
C LEU A 151 -19.78 -8.55 -16.65
N LEU A 152 -20.42 -8.36 -17.79
CA LEU A 152 -21.39 -7.28 -17.99
C LEU A 152 -22.75 -7.84 -18.40
N PRO A 153 -23.75 -7.82 -17.52
CA PRO A 153 -25.14 -8.07 -17.89
C PRO A 153 -25.59 -7.06 -18.94
N TRP A 154 -25.76 -7.53 -20.18
CA TRP A 154 -25.94 -6.66 -21.34
C TRP A 154 -27.39 -6.29 -21.54
N ARG A 155 -28.26 -7.29 -21.74
CA ARG A 155 -29.71 -7.12 -21.97
C ARG A 155 -30.47 -8.41 -21.74
N ARG A 156 -31.80 -8.33 -21.63
CA ARG A 156 -32.71 -9.48 -21.60
C ARG A 156 -33.50 -9.55 -22.91
N VAL A 157 -33.53 -10.72 -23.55
CA VAL A 157 -34.22 -10.97 -24.82
C VAL A 157 -34.99 -12.29 -24.68
N GLY A 158 -36.32 -12.29 -24.87
CA GLY A 158 -37.13 -13.51 -24.75
C GLY A 158 -37.00 -14.22 -23.39
N GLY A 159 -36.86 -13.47 -22.30
CA GLY A 159 -36.59 -14.00 -20.95
C GLY A 159 -35.12 -14.36 -20.66
N LEU A 160 -34.32 -14.63 -21.69
CA LEU A 160 -32.89 -14.95 -21.58
C LEU A 160 -32.05 -13.70 -21.27
N THR A 161 -31.22 -13.75 -20.22
CA THR A 161 -30.26 -12.66 -19.93
C THR A 161 -28.94 -12.90 -20.66
N LEU A 162 -28.56 -11.99 -21.55
CA LEU A 162 -27.26 -12.01 -22.22
C LEU A 162 -26.22 -11.33 -21.32
N ILE A 163 -25.07 -11.98 -21.13
CA ILE A 163 -23.98 -11.49 -20.28
C ILE A 163 -22.69 -11.51 -21.11
N ALA A 164 -22.10 -10.33 -21.31
CA ALA A 164 -20.84 -10.17 -22.03
C ALA A 164 -19.64 -10.46 -21.11
N THR A 165 -18.62 -11.12 -21.64
CA THR A 165 -17.35 -11.34 -20.92
C THR A 165 -16.13 -11.39 -21.84
N ALA A 166 -14.98 -10.96 -21.31
CA ALA A 166 -13.66 -11.19 -21.89
C ALA A 166 -12.99 -12.48 -21.37
N ARG A 167 -13.68 -13.25 -20.51
CA ARG A 167 -13.13 -14.39 -19.77
C ARG A 167 -14.05 -15.63 -19.90
N PRO A 168 -14.22 -16.17 -21.12
CA PRO A 168 -15.21 -17.24 -21.36
C PRO A 168 -14.91 -18.54 -20.61
N ASP A 169 -13.62 -18.87 -20.38
CA ASP A 169 -13.20 -20.01 -19.55
C ASP A 169 -13.75 -19.93 -18.12
N ASP A 170 -13.90 -18.71 -17.58
CA ASP A 170 -14.42 -18.44 -16.24
C ASP A 170 -15.95 -18.35 -16.19
N PHE A 171 -16.64 -18.25 -17.33
CA PHE A 171 -18.08 -17.94 -17.37
C PHE A 171 -18.93 -18.97 -16.62
N ALA A 172 -18.57 -20.25 -16.67
CA ALA A 172 -19.28 -21.31 -15.96
C ALA A 172 -19.17 -21.16 -14.42
N ARG A 173 -18.00 -20.70 -13.93
CA ARG A 173 -17.77 -20.36 -12.51
C ARG A 173 -18.49 -19.07 -12.14
N ALA A 174 -18.37 -18.04 -12.96
CA ALA A 174 -19.04 -16.75 -12.79
C ALA A 174 -20.56 -16.89 -12.64
N ARG A 175 -21.19 -17.74 -13.47
CA ARG A 175 -22.64 -18.01 -13.43
C ARG A 175 -23.11 -18.48 -12.04
N ALA A 176 -22.31 -19.29 -11.34
CA ALA A 176 -22.66 -19.80 -10.01
C ALA A 176 -22.68 -18.73 -8.90
N PHE A 177 -22.14 -17.53 -9.18
CA PHE A 177 -22.16 -16.37 -8.27
C PHE A 177 -23.10 -15.25 -8.74
N LEU A 178 -23.90 -15.47 -9.80
CA LEU A 178 -24.92 -14.50 -10.21
C LEU A 178 -26.09 -14.48 -9.21
N PRO A 179 -26.64 -13.30 -8.88
CA PRO A 179 -27.82 -13.21 -8.03
C PRO A 179 -29.06 -13.93 -8.61
N PRO A 180 -30.05 -14.28 -7.78
CA PRO A 180 -31.32 -14.85 -8.24
C PRO A 180 -31.99 -13.99 -9.33
N GLY A 181 -32.56 -14.65 -10.33
CA GLY A 181 -33.28 -13.98 -11.43
C GLY A 181 -32.39 -13.30 -12.49
N PHE A 182 -31.10 -13.69 -12.60
CA PHE A 182 -30.33 -13.54 -13.84
C PHE A 182 -30.53 -14.73 -14.79
N GLU A 183 -30.90 -15.90 -14.27
CA GLU A 183 -31.20 -17.08 -15.08
C GLU A 183 -32.59 -17.01 -15.75
N PRO A 184 -32.79 -17.68 -16.91
CA PRO A 184 -31.76 -18.32 -17.72
C PRO A 184 -30.80 -17.28 -18.34
N CYS A 185 -29.52 -17.63 -18.46
CA CYS A 185 -28.51 -16.71 -19.01
C CYS A 185 -27.64 -17.37 -20.09
N ARG A 186 -27.08 -16.55 -20.99
CA ARG A 186 -26.19 -16.97 -22.06
C ARG A 186 -25.02 -16.01 -22.22
N MET A 187 -23.84 -16.57 -22.48
CA MET A 187 -22.61 -15.82 -22.72
C MET A 187 -22.62 -15.17 -24.11
N VAL A 188 -22.16 -13.92 -24.16
CA VAL A 188 -21.62 -13.27 -25.37
C VAL A 188 -20.20 -12.78 -25.06
N LEU A 189 -19.41 -12.48 -26.07
CA LEU A 189 -18.02 -12.03 -25.91
C LEU A 189 -17.90 -10.52 -26.14
N ALA A 190 -17.04 -9.87 -25.38
CA ALA A 190 -16.61 -8.49 -25.65
C ALA A 190 -15.20 -8.28 -25.08
N PRO A 191 -14.37 -7.39 -25.67
CA PRO A 191 -13.10 -6.97 -25.11
C PRO A 191 -13.24 -6.48 -23.66
N GLU A 192 -12.22 -6.71 -22.83
CA GLU A 192 -12.27 -6.27 -21.42
C GLU A 192 -12.29 -4.74 -21.34
N ARG A 193 -11.61 -4.08 -22.28
CA ARG A 193 -11.67 -2.64 -22.53
C ARG A 193 -13.11 -2.15 -22.72
N ASP A 194 -13.88 -2.81 -23.57
CA ASP A 194 -15.22 -2.34 -23.96
C ASP A 194 -16.24 -2.60 -22.84
N ILE A 195 -16.08 -3.70 -22.11
CA ILE A 195 -16.81 -3.97 -20.86
C ILE A 195 -16.56 -2.84 -19.85
N HIS A 196 -15.31 -2.42 -19.65
CA HIS A 196 -14.98 -1.32 -18.76
C HIS A 196 -15.54 0.03 -19.26
N THR A 197 -15.36 0.36 -20.54
CA THR A 197 -15.86 1.61 -21.15
C THR A 197 -17.39 1.71 -21.06
N ALA A 198 -18.12 0.67 -21.48
CA ALA A 198 -19.58 0.67 -21.46
C ALA A 198 -20.15 0.76 -20.03
N LEU A 199 -19.51 0.08 -19.07
CA LEU A 199 -19.87 0.19 -17.66
C LEU A 199 -19.62 1.62 -17.13
N LEU A 200 -18.49 2.24 -17.46
CA LEU A 200 -18.19 3.62 -17.07
C LEU A 200 -19.24 4.58 -17.63
N CYS A 201 -19.52 4.54 -18.94
CA CYS A 201 -20.55 5.36 -19.57
C CYS A 201 -21.96 5.20 -18.95
N ARG A 202 -22.24 4.11 -18.21
CA ARG A 202 -23.49 3.93 -17.46
C ARG A 202 -23.40 4.20 -15.96
N ARG A 203 -22.25 4.04 -15.31
CA ARG A 203 -22.12 4.01 -13.82
C ARG A 203 -20.96 4.79 -13.23
N GLN A 204 -20.31 5.67 -14.01
CA GLN A 204 -19.31 6.65 -13.56
C GLN A 204 -19.66 7.31 -12.21
N THR A 205 -20.84 7.92 -12.07
CA THR A 205 -21.29 8.60 -10.84
C THR A 205 -21.40 7.67 -9.62
N ALA A 206 -21.77 6.40 -9.82
CA ALA A 206 -21.84 5.43 -8.74
C ALA A 206 -20.43 5.05 -8.27
N LEU A 207 -19.51 4.79 -9.21
CA LEU A 207 -18.11 4.45 -8.92
C LEU A 207 -17.34 5.62 -8.28
N ILE A 208 -17.59 6.86 -8.70
CA ILE A 208 -17.05 8.09 -8.06
C ILE A 208 -17.48 8.14 -6.59
N ARG A 209 -18.80 8.21 -6.34
CA ARG A 209 -19.34 8.31 -4.97
C ARG A 209 -18.84 7.15 -4.10
N ARG A 210 -18.81 5.94 -4.67
CA ARG A 210 -18.35 4.74 -3.98
C ARG A 210 -16.88 4.84 -3.57
N ALA A 211 -15.99 5.28 -4.46
CA ALA A 211 -14.57 5.49 -4.15
C ALA A 211 -14.34 6.53 -3.04
N GLU A 212 -15.25 7.49 -2.87
CA GLU A 212 -15.21 8.51 -1.82
C GLU A 212 -15.76 8.00 -0.47
N ILE A 213 -16.62 6.97 -0.46
CA ILE A 213 -17.33 6.49 0.75
C ILE A 213 -17.01 5.04 1.18
N ARG A 214 -15.98 4.38 0.62
CA ARG A 214 -15.68 2.95 0.91
C ARG A 214 -15.39 2.67 2.40
N VAL A 215 -14.56 3.48 3.07
CA VAL A 215 -14.17 3.29 4.48
C VAL A 215 -15.31 3.66 5.44
N ASP A 216 -15.52 2.83 6.46
CA ASP A 216 -16.57 2.97 7.49
C ASP A 216 -16.69 4.42 8.05
N PRO A 217 -17.91 5.00 8.17
CA PRO A 217 -18.09 6.38 8.63
C PRO A 217 -17.49 6.70 10.01
N ALA A 218 -17.39 5.74 10.92
CA ALA A 218 -16.77 5.94 12.23
C ALA A 218 -15.23 5.93 12.17
N GLN A 219 -14.65 5.31 11.14
CA GLN A 219 -13.19 5.22 10.92
C GLN A 219 -12.64 6.23 9.90
N SER A 220 -13.50 6.99 9.22
CA SER A 220 -13.11 7.97 8.20
C SER A 220 -13.14 9.44 8.69
N CYS A 221 -12.26 10.26 8.12
CA CYS A 221 -12.26 11.72 8.21
C CYS A 221 -13.57 12.36 7.71
N ARG A 222 -14.33 11.72 6.81
CA ARG A 222 -15.53 12.31 6.16
C ARG A 222 -16.67 12.73 7.09
N THR A 223 -16.72 12.15 8.29
CA THR A 223 -17.69 12.46 9.35
C THR A 223 -17.14 13.43 10.41
N ARG A 224 -15.90 13.94 10.24
CA ARG A 224 -15.27 14.84 11.20
C ARG A 224 -15.93 16.21 11.13
N ASN A 225 -16.48 16.67 12.25
CA ASN A 225 -17.02 18.02 12.35
C ASN A 225 -15.87 19.02 12.49
N GLU A 226 -15.28 19.44 11.36
CA GLU A 226 -14.13 20.33 11.35
C GLU A 226 -14.43 21.69 12.02
N ARG A 227 -15.67 22.18 11.98
CA ARG A 227 -16.06 23.40 12.70
C ARG A 227 -15.90 23.23 14.22
N ARG A 228 -16.35 22.10 14.79
CA ARG A 228 -16.12 21.77 16.21
C ARG A 228 -14.63 21.52 16.51
N ALA A 229 -13.91 20.85 15.62
CA ALA A 229 -12.48 20.60 15.81
C ALA A 229 -11.65 21.90 15.81
N ALA A 230 -11.95 22.82 14.89
CA ALA A 230 -11.33 24.15 14.83
C ALA A 230 -11.66 25.00 16.07
N TRP A 231 -12.91 24.99 16.55
CA TRP A 231 -13.28 25.68 17.80
C TRP A 231 -12.57 25.10 19.03
N LEU A 232 -12.46 23.77 19.14
CA LEU A 232 -11.73 23.12 20.23
C LEU A 232 -10.23 23.45 20.18
N ALA A 233 -9.63 23.44 18.98
CA ALA A 233 -8.23 23.80 18.80
C ALA A 233 -7.97 25.29 19.08
N LEU A 234 -8.83 26.19 18.62
CA LEU A 234 -8.76 27.62 18.92
C LEU A 234 -8.94 27.90 20.42
N GLY A 235 -9.92 27.25 21.06
CA GLY A 235 -10.12 27.33 22.51
C GLY A 235 -8.91 26.83 23.31
N ALA A 236 -8.27 25.74 22.86
CA ALA A 236 -7.04 25.25 23.47
C ALA A 236 -5.85 26.22 23.28
N VAL A 237 -5.70 26.85 22.10
CA VAL A 237 -4.65 27.85 21.85
C VAL A 237 -4.88 29.13 22.66
N LEU A 238 -6.11 29.63 22.72
CA LEU A 238 -6.46 30.82 23.52
C LEU A 238 -6.33 30.54 25.02
N GLY A 239 -6.78 29.38 25.50
CA GLY A 239 -6.63 28.95 26.89
C GLY A 239 -5.16 28.76 27.27
N LEU A 240 -4.33 28.24 26.36
CA LEU A 240 -2.88 28.13 26.56
C LEU A 240 -2.21 29.51 26.62
N GLY A 241 -2.57 30.42 25.72
CA GLY A 241 -2.06 31.80 25.73
C GLY A 241 -2.44 32.57 27.00
N LEU A 242 -3.70 32.48 27.42
CA LEU A 242 -4.18 33.08 28.68
C LEU A 242 -3.51 32.43 29.90
N GLY A 243 -3.34 31.11 29.90
CA GLY A 243 -2.63 30.39 30.95
C GLY A 243 -1.16 30.79 31.06
N LEU A 244 -0.47 31.00 29.92
CA LEU A 244 0.90 31.51 29.89
C LEU A 244 0.99 32.96 30.35
N ALA A 245 -0.05 33.78 30.15
CA ALA A 245 -0.09 35.16 30.64
C ALA A 245 -0.37 35.25 32.15
N LEU A 246 -1.26 34.42 32.69
CA LEU A 246 -1.68 34.46 34.09
C LEU A 246 -0.82 33.59 35.03
N ALA A 247 -0.30 32.46 34.54
CA ALA A 247 0.43 31.48 35.33
C ALA A 247 1.61 30.85 34.55
N PRO A 248 2.55 31.66 34.01
CA PRO A 248 3.59 31.22 33.08
C PRO A 248 4.39 30.02 33.60
N VAL A 249 4.86 30.06 34.85
CA VAL A 249 5.69 28.99 35.43
C VAL A 249 4.93 27.66 35.55
N ALA A 250 3.66 27.70 35.97
CA ALA A 250 2.85 26.49 36.13
C ALA A 250 2.46 25.87 34.78
N VAL A 251 2.07 26.69 33.80
CA VAL A 251 1.70 26.22 32.45
C VAL A 251 2.93 25.73 31.69
N PHE A 252 4.07 26.43 31.80
CA PHE A 252 5.34 25.95 31.25
C PHE A 252 5.76 24.64 31.91
N GLY A 253 5.66 24.52 33.25
CA GLY A 253 5.96 23.29 33.98
C GLY A 253 5.11 22.09 33.53
N LEU A 254 3.81 22.30 33.24
CA LEU A 254 2.93 21.27 32.71
C LEU A 254 3.29 20.86 31.27
N LEU A 255 3.57 21.82 30.38
CA LEU A 255 4.06 21.54 29.01
C LEU A 255 5.38 20.77 29.05
N PHE A 256 6.30 21.19 29.91
CA PHE A 256 7.59 20.57 30.10
C PHE A 256 7.46 19.14 30.63
N PHE A 257 6.65 18.91 31.67
CA PHE A 257 6.36 17.57 32.19
C PHE A 257 5.80 16.64 31.10
N TRP A 258 4.85 17.12 30.29
CA TRP A 258 4.31 16.32 29.18
C TRP A 258 5.36 16.06 28.08
N ALA A 259 6.22 17.04 27.77
CA ALA A 259 7.34 16.87 26.84
C ALA A 259 8.37 15.84 27.35
N ILE A 260 8.63 15.79 28.66
CA ILE A 260 9.50 14.80 29.29
C ILE A 260 8.87 13.40 29.29
N VAL A 261 7.59 13.27 29.68
CA VAL A 261 6.85 11.99 29.63
C VAL A 261 6.82 11.43 28.21
N THR A 262 6.55 12.26 27.20
CA THR A 262 6.53 11.82 25.80
C THR A 262 7.93 11.57 25.23
N LEU A 263 8.98 12.26 25.71
CA LEU A 263 10.37 11.97 25.36
C LEU A 263 10.78 10.58 25.86
N PHE A 264 10.59 10.29 27.16
CA PHE A 264 10.94 8.99 27.71
C PHE A 264 10.11 7.85 27.09
N ALA A 265 8.81 8.05 26.85
CA ALA A 265 7.98 7.04 26.21
C ALA A 265 8.43 6.75 24.77
N THR A 266 8.67 7.79 23.94
CA THR A 266 9.12 7.60 22.55
C THR A 266 10.54 7.06 22.48
N MET A 267 11.43 7.44 23.40
CA MET A 267 12.79 6.89 23.49
C MET A 267 12.79 5.42 23.93
N GLY A 268 12.01 5.06 24.95
CA GLY A 268 11.84 3.66 25.38
C GLY A 268 11.29 2.77 24.26
N LEU A 269 10.31 3.28 23.49
CA LEU A 269 9.80 2.59 22.29
C LEU A 269 10.86 2.45 21.19
N LYS A 270 11.67 3.49 20.94
CA LYS A 270 12.79 3.47 19.97
C LYS A 270 13.85 2.43 20.36
N ILE A 271 14.24 2.38 21.64
CA ILE A 271 15.18 1.39 22.18
C ILE A 271 14.61 -0.02 22.03
N ALA A 272 13.37 -0.25 22.49
CA ALA A 272 12.73 -1.57 22.40
C ALA A 272 12.63 -2.06 20.95
N ALA A 273 12.26 -1.18 20.01
CA ALA A 273 12.21 -1.50 18.58
C ALA A 273 13.60 -1.83 18.00
N ALA A 274 14.60 -0.99 18.27
CA ALA A 274 15.98 -1.22 17.79
C ALA A 274 16.57 -2.54 18.35
N VAL A 275 16.33 -2.83 19.64
CA VAL A 275 16.75 -4.10 20.28
C VAL A 275 16.01 -5.30 19.67
N ALA A 276 14.70 -5.19 19.42
CA ALA A 276 13.91 -6.27 18.82
C ALA A 276 14.37 -6.62 17.39
N GLU A 277 14.68 -5.63 16.53
CA GLU A 277 15.30 -5.89 15.24
C GLU A 277 16.74 -6.41 15.39
N TYR A 278 17.54 -5.85 16.31
CA TYR A 278 18.92 -6.30 16.53
C TYR A 278 19.03 -7.78 16.92
N LEU A 279 18.20 -8.23 17.86
CA LEU A 279 18.13 -9.64 18.27
C LEU A 279 17.67 -10.52 17.10
N ALA A 280 16.62 -10.12 16.38
CA ALA A 280 16.15 -10.88 15.22
C ALA A 280 17.17 -10.94 14.07
N LEU A 281 18.01 -9.91 13.91
CA LEU A 281 19.13 -9.92 12.96
C LEU A 281 20.27 -10.84 13.40
N ARG A 282 20.54 -10.96 14.71
CA ARG A 282 21.48 -11.97 15.24
C ARG A 282 20.99 -13.40 15.03
N HIS A 283 19.67 -13.63 15.05
CA HIS A 283 19.05 -14.94 14.85
C HIS A 283 18.62 -15.23 13.40
N ARG A 284 18.88 -14.34 12.43
CA ARG A 284 18.65 -14.63 11.01
C ARG A 284 19.67 -15.65 10.51
N ALA A 285 19.18 -16.77 9.97
CA ALA A 285 19.99 -17.71 9.20
C ALA A 285 20.70 -16.99 8.02
N PRO A 286 21.92 -17.38 7.65
CA PRO A 286 22.70 -16.68 6.63
C PRO A 286 22.03 -16.74 5.24
N PRO A 287 22.19 -15.71 4.37
CA PRO A 287 21.44 -15.58 3.11
C PRO A 287 21.52 -16.79 2.17
N ARG A 288 22.57 -17.62 2.26
CA ARG A 288 22.68 -18.88 1.50
C ARG A 288 21.49 -19.83 1.71
N ALA A 289 20.86 -19.83 2.88
CA ALA A 289 19.64 -20.63 3.13
C ALA A 289 18.46 -20.13 2.28
N LEU A 290 18.30 -18.82 2.12
CA LEU A 290 17.26 -18.21 1.29
C LEU A 290 17.52 -18.39 -0.21
N CYS A 291 18.79 -18.51 -0.62
CA CYS A 291 19.18 -18.87 -1.98
C CYS A 291 19.03 -20.37 -2.28
N ALA A 292 18.99 -21.24 -1.26
CA ALA A 292 18.66 -22.65 -1.41
C ALA A 292 17.15 -22.85 -1.58
N SER A 293 16.30 -22.13 -0.82
CA SER A 293 14.83 -22.23 -0.96
C SER A 293 14.28 -21.69 -2.28
N LEU A 294 15.06 -20.92 -3.05
CA LEU A 294 14.79 -20.61 -4.47
C LEU A 294 14.60 -21.87 -5.35
N ARG A 295 15.06 -23.04 -4.91
CA ARG A 295 15.07 -24.30 -5.67
C ARG A 295 14.02 -25.31 -5.20
N GLY A 296 13.07 -24.91 -4.35
CA GLY A 296 11.85 -25.69 -4.15
C GLY A 296 11.03 -25.78 -5.44
N PRO A 297 10.00 -26.66 -5.50
CA PRO A 297 9.03 -26.63 -6.59
C PRO A 297 8.46 -25.21 -6.74
N GLN A 298 8.49 -24.65 -7.95
CA GLN A 298 8.00 -23.29 -8.19
C GLN A 298 6.50 -23.23 -7.90
N ALA A 299 6.15 -22.72 -6.72
CA ALA A 299 4.79 -22.31 -6.41
C ALA A 299 4.34 -21.28 -7.45
N ALA A 300 3.13 -21.45 -7.97
CA ALA A 300 2.60 -20.59 -9.02
C ALA A 300 2.65 -19.12 -8.56
N LEU A 301 3.34 -18.27 -9.33
CA LEU A 301 3.50 -16.87 -9.00
C LEU A 301 2.13 -16.17 -9.07
N PRO A 302 1.76 -15.37 -8.06
CA PRO A 302 0.51 -14.61 -8.08
C PRO A 302 0.56 -13.49 -9.12
N MET A 303 -0.58 -13.15 -9.69
CA MET A 303 -0.71 -11.90 -10.45
C MET A 303 -0.69 -10.71 -9.48
N ILE A 304 0.13 -9.70 -9.78
CA ILE A 304 0.29 -8.50 -8.96
C ILE A 304 -0.16 -7.29 -9.77
N SER A 305 -1.17 -6.56 -9.26
CA SER A 305 -1.52 -5.25 -9.78
C SER A 305 -0.74 -4.17 -9.06
N ILE A 306 -0.21 -3.18 -9.76
CA ILE A 306 0.52 -2.04 -9.19
C ILE A 306 -0.24 -0.75 -9.53
N LEU A 307 -0.67 -0.01 -8.51
CA LEU A 307 -1.24 1.32 -8.67
C LEU A 307 -0.12 2.36 -8.63
N VAL A 308 -0.07 3.24 -9.64
CA VAL A 308 0.86 4.38 -9.69
C VAL A 308 0.06 5.67 -9.91
N PRO A 309 -0.20 6.47 -8.86
CA PRO A 309 -0.91 7.73 -8.99
C PRO A 309 0.00 8.82 -9.55
N LEU A 310 -0.45 9.51 -10.60
CA LEU A 310 0.26 10.58 -11.28
C LEU A 310 -0.56 11.88 -11.20
N PHE A 311 0.13 13.01 -11.02
CA PHE A 311 -0.52 14.33 -10.99
C PHE A 311 0.44 15.46 -11.40
N GLN A 312 0.17 16.10 -12.55
CA GLN A 312 0.94 17.16 -13.19
C GLN A 312 2.37 16.76 -13.61
N GLU A 313 2.54 15.55 -14.14
CA GLU A 313 3.84 14.96 -14.45
C GLU A 313 4.13 14.96 -15.96
N ARG A 314 4.92 15.93 -16.43
CA ARG A 314 5.30 16.10 -17.86
C ARG A 314 6.33 15.06 -18.31
N ASP A 315 7.51 15.12 -17.69
CA ASP A 315 8.69 14.39 -18.17
C ASP A 315 8.89 13.01 -17.51
N ILE A 316 7.94 12.59 -16.66
CA ILE A 316 8.07 11.35 -15.88
C ILE A 316 7.66 10.11 -16.69
N ALA A 317 6.69 10.18 -17.60
CA ALA A 317 6.14 9.01 -18.29
C ALA A 317 7.22 8.05 -18.84
N ALA A 318 8.15 8.56 -19.66
CA ALA A 318 9.26 7.78 -20.20
C ALA A 318 10.20 7.23 -19.12
N ARG A 319 10.52 8.03 -18.10
CA ARG A 319 11.42 7.63 -16.99
C ARG A 319 10.79 6.54 -16.12
N LEU A 320 9.49 6.65 -15.85
CA LEU A 320 8.68 5.69 -15.10
C LEU A 320 8.59 4.35 -15.82
N ILE A 321 8.32 4.37 -17.13
CA ILE A 321 8.30 3.17 -17.97
C ILE A 321 9.68 2.50 -17.97
N GLU A 322 10.77 3.27 -18.09
CA GLU A 322 12.13 2.73 -18.01
C GLU A 322 12.42 2.08 -16.64
N ARG A 323 12.02 2.74 -15.54
CA ARG A 323 12.24 2.27 -14.17
C ARG A 323 11.45 1.01 -13.85
N LEU A 324 10.14 1.01 -14.11
CA LEU A 324 9.27 -0.16 -13.90
C LEU A 324 9.54 -1.28 -14.92
N GLY A 325 10.06 -0.94 -16.10
CA GLY A 325 10.60 -1.89 -17.08
C GLY A 325 11.74 -2.75 -16.53
N ARG A 326 12.51 -2.24 -15.55
CA ARG A 326 13.59 -2.99 -14.88
C ARG A 326 13.11 -4.02 -13.85
N LEU A 327 11.81 -4.07 -13.52
CA LEU A 327 11.27 -5.10 -12.64
C LEU A 327 11.40 -6.48 -13.30
N HIS A 328 12.07 -7.40 -12.61
CA HIS A 328 12.12 -8.81 -12.93
C HIS A 328 10.86 -9.49 -12.36
N TYR A 329 9.81 -9.57 -13.17
CA TYR A 329 8.63 -10.38 -12.91
C TYR A 329 8.00 -10.80 -14.26
N PRO A 330 7.31 -11.96 -14.35
CA PRO A 330 6.60 -12.32 -15.57
C PRO A 330 5.57 -11.23 -15.94
N ARG A 331 5.56 -10.81 -17.22
CA ARG A 331 4.73 -9.70 -17.70
C ARG A 331 3.27 -10.11 -17.78
N GLU A 332 3.02 -11.37 -18.09
CA GLU A 332 1.73 -12.05 -18.04
C GLU A 332 1.13 -12.18 -16.62
N LEU A 333 1.91 -11.84 -15.57
CA LEU A 333 1.48 -11.78 -14.16
C LEU A 333 1.60 -10.36 -13.55
N LEU A 334 1.85 -9.34 -14.37
CA LEU A 334 2.05 -7.95 -13.94
C LEU A 334 0.99 -7.04 -14.58
N ASP A 335 0.32 -6.24 -13.75
CA ASP A 335 -0.77 -5.36 -14.18
C ASP A 335 -0.57 -3.96 -13.59
N ILE A 336 0.14 -3.08 -14.30
CA ILE A 336 0.44 -1.72 -13.81
C ILE A 336 -0.61 -0.73 -14.30
N LEU A 337 -1.29 -0.09 -13.35
CA LEU A 337 -2.32 0.93 -13.59
C LEU A 337 -1.73 2.31 -13.29
N LEU A 338 -1.53 3.10 -14.34
CA LEU A 338 -1.16 4.51 -14.26
C LEU A 338 -2.43 5.31 -13.98
N VAL A 339 -2.60 5.77 -12.75
CA VAL A 339 -3.84 6.38 -12.25
C VAL A 339 -3.74 7.90 -12.36
N VAL A 340 -4.61 8.52 -13.17
CA VAL A 340 -4.53 9.94 -13.51
C VAL A 340 -5.90 10.59 -13.32
N GLU A 341 -6.00 11.75 -12.65
CA GLU A 341 -7.26 12.50 -12.58
C GLU A 341 -7.62 13.06 -13.97
N GLU A 342 -8.90 12.97 -14.35
CA GLU A 342 -9.42 13.34 -15.67
C GLU A 342 -9.10 14.80 -16.06
N ALA A 343 -9.03 15.68 -15.08
CA ALA A 343 -8.72 17.10 -15.25
C ALA A 343 -7.21 17.40 -15.44
N ASP A 344 -6.33 16.41 -15.31
CA ASP A 344 -4.89 16.55 -15.52
C ASP A 344 -4.52 16.30 -16.99
N THR A 345 -4.85 17.27 -17.85
CA THR A 345 -4.45 17.25 -19.27
C THR A 345 -2.94 17.07 -19.43
N THR A 346 -2.15 17.74 -18.58
CA THR A 346 -0.68 17.72 -18.63
C THR A 346 -0.10 16.30 -18.59
N THR A 347 -0.55 15.45 -17.67
CA THR A 347 -0.10 14.04 -17.63
C THR A 347 -0.79 13.19 -18.70
N ARG A 348 -2.08 13.44 -18.98
CA ARG A 348 -2.85 12.69 -19.98
C ARG A 348 -2.29 12.83 -21.40
N ASP A 349 -1.90 14.02 -21.80
CA ASP A 349 -1.38 14.32 -23.15
C ASP A 349 0.00 13.66 -23.35
N ALA A 350 0.87 13.72 -22.34
CA ALA A 350 2.15 13.02 -22.32
C ALA A 350 1.98 11.49 -22.45
N LEU A 351 1.02 10.90 -21.73
CA LEU A 351 0.70 9.48 -21.83
C LEU A 351 0.05 9.11 -23.17
N ALA A 352 -0.80 9.97 -23.74
CA ALA A 352 -1.44 9.73 -25.04
C ALA A 352 -0.42 9.68 -26.20
N THR A 353 0.70 10.41 -26.08
CA THR A 353 1.83 10.32 -27.03
C THR A 353 2.83 9.19 -26.73
N THR A 354 2.63 8.41 -25.66
CA THR A 354 3.58 7.39 -25.21
C THR A 354 3.07 5.97 -25.45
N THR A 355 3.83 5.16 -26.19
CA THR A 355 3.52 3.73 -26.36
C THR A 355 3.73 2.96 -25.05
N LEU A 356 2.62 2.55 -24.41
CA LEU A 356 2.65 1.70 -23.22
C LEU A 356 2.69 0.20 -23.61
N PRO A 357 3.54 -0.62 -22.97
CA PRO A 357 3.46 -2.08 -23.09
C PRO A 357 2.13 -2.64 -22.56
N HIS A 358 1.65 -3.78 -23.06
CA HIS A 358 0.35 -4.36 -22.67
C HIS A 358 0.16 -4.67 -21.16
N TRP A 359 1.25 -4.78 -20.39
CA TRP A 359 1.25 -4.91 -18.92
C TRP A 359 1.20 -3.56 -18.17
N MET A 360 1.06 -2.45 -18.90
CA MET A 360 0.82 -1.09 -18.39
C MET A 360 -0.43 -0.50 -19.05
N ARG A 361 -1.26 0.21 -18.27
CA ARG A 361 -2.48 0.87 -18.79
C ARG A 361 -2.86 2.09 -17.97
N VAL A 362 -3.50 3.07 -18.61
CA VAL A 362 -3.99 4.28 -17.95
C VAL A 362 -5.39 4.05 -17.37
N VAL A 363 -5.62 4.46 -16.12
CA VAL A 363 -6.95 4.62 -15.52
C VAL A 363 -7.21 6.10 -15.30
N SER A 364 -8.06 6.67 -16.15
CA SER A 364 -8.59 8.02 -15.95
C SER A 364 -9.61 7.99 -14.81
N VAL A 365 -9.31 8.67 -13.71
CA VAL A 365 -10.20 8.89 -12.57
C VAL A 365 -11.06 10.11 -12.85
N PRO A 366 -12.39 9.98 -12.99
CA PRO A 366 -13.27 11.09 -13.30
C PRO A 366 -13.22 12.24 -12.30
N GLY A 367 -13.67 13.42 -12.71
CA GLY A 367 -13.96 14.51 -11.78
C GLY A 367 -14.98 14.11 -10.69
N GLY A 368 -14.81 14.63 -9.47
CA GLY A 368 -15.72 14.43 -8.35
C GLY A 368 -15.60 15.52 -7.27
N PRO A 369 -16.43 15.46 -6.20
CA PRO A 369 -16.46 16.44 -5.11
C PRO A 369 -15.14 16.64 -4.37
N ILE A 370 -14.28 15.62 -4.32
CA ILE A 370 -12.90 15.71 -3.80
C ILE A 370 -11.93 15.14 -4.84
N ARG A 371 -10.65 15.51 -4.75
CA ARG A 371 -9.56 15.01 -5.62
C ARG A 371 -8.34 14.73 -4.75
N THR A 372 -8.07 13.46 -4.48
CA THR A 372 -7.07 13.00 -3.49
C THR A 372 -6.44 11.68 -3.94
N LYS A 373 -5.17 11.42 -3.60
CA LYS A 373 -4.51 10.11 -3.82
C LYS A 373 -5.37 8.93 -3.33
N PRO A 374 -5.90 8.90 -2.09
CA PRO A 374 -6.74 7.79 -1.64
C PRO A 374 -8.06 7.62 -2.42
N ARG A 375 -8.70 8.68 -2.91
CA ARG A 375 -9.86 8.58 -3.82
C ARG A 375 -9.46 7.91 -5.14
N ALA A 376 -8.37 8.37 -5.75
CA ALA A 376 -7.86 7.85 -7.01
C ALA A 376 -7.49 6.36 -6.90
N LEU A 377 -6.81 5.97 -5.81
CA LEU A 377 -6.49 4.57 -5.50
C LEU A 377 -7.77 3.73 -5.27
N ASN A 378 -8.75 4.23 -4.50
CA ASN A 378 -10.04 3.55 -4.27
C ASN A 378 -10.84 3.32 -5.56
N TYR A 379 -10.75 4.23 -6.53
CA TYR A 379 -11.38 4.10 -7.84
C TYR A 379 -10.62 3.08 -8.71
N ALA A 380 -9.29 3.19 -8.78
CA ALA A 380 -8.43 2.31 -9.56
C ALA A 380 -8.43 0.86 -9.07
N LEU A 381 -8.59 0.63 -7.76
CA LEU A 381 -8.67 -0.70 -7.14
C LEU A 381 -9.70 -1.63 -7.82
N ASN A 382 -10.81 -1.10 -8.30
CA ASN A 382 -11.86 -1.88 -8.98
C ASN A 382 -11.40 -2.47 -10.33
N PHE A 383 -10.35 -1.91 -10.92
CA PHE A 383 -9.80 -2.35 -12.19
C PHE A 383 -8.62 -3.31 -12.03
N CYS A 384 -8.05 -3.47 -10.82
CA CYS A 384 -6.96 -4.40 -10.56
C CYS A 384 -7.35 -5.84 -10.97
N ARG A 385 -6.40 -6.59 -11.51
CA ARG A 385 -6.54 -8.02 -11.83
C ARG A 385 -5.86 -8.93 -10.81
N GLY A 386 -4.81 -8.44 -10.14
CA GLY A 386 -3.99 -9.21 -9.21
C GLY A 386 -4.66 -9.57 -7.89
N THR A 387 -4.21 -10.68 -7.29
CA THR A 387 -4.57 -11.07 -5.91
C THR A 387 -3.72 -10.33 -4.86
N ILE A 388 -2.61 -9.75 -5.30
CA ILE A 388 -1.82 -8.75 -4.56
C ILE A 388 -1.99 -7.40 -5.26
N VAL A 389 -2.23 -6.35 -4.47
CA VAL A 389 -2.26 -4.95 -4.93
C VAL A 389 -1.09 -4.20 -4.32
N GLY A 390 -0.20 -3.66 -5.16
CA GLY A 390 0.91 -2.81 -4.78
C GLY A 390 0.64 -1.32 -5.03
N VAL A 391 1.40 -0.44 -4.37
CA VAL A 391 1.44 1.00 -4.64
C VAL A 391 2.89 1.47 -4.80
N TYR A 392 3.17 2.19 -5.90
CA TYR A 392 4.38 2.99 -6.11
C TYR A 392 3.99 4.45 -6.38
N ASP A 393 4.84 5.40 -6.00
CA ASP A 393 4.73 6.80 -6.43
C ASP A 393 5.59 7.07 -7.70
N ALA A 394 5.35 8.19 -8.38
CA ALA A 394 5.85 8.45 -9.74
C ALA A 394 7.40 8.54 -9.82
N GLU A 395 8.02 8.96 -8.73
CA GLU A 395 9.46 9.14 -8.54
C GLU A 395 10.21 7.89 -8.04
N ASP A 396 9.54 6.75 -7.88
CA ASP A 396 10.11 5.54 -7.28
C ASP A 396 11.12 4.81 -8.17
N ARG A 397 11.96 4.00 -7.51
CA ARG A 397 12.92 3.08 -8.11
C ARG A 397 12.94 1.77 -7.32
N PRO A 398 11.95 0.89 -7.50
CA PRO A 398 11.93 -0.40 -6.81
C PRO A 398 13.13 -1.27 -7.22
N ASP A 399 13.62 -2.08 -6.30
CA ASP A 399 14.59 -3.14 -6.58
C ASP A 399 14.07 -4.09 -7.69
N PRO A 400 14.89 -4.50 -8.67
CA PRO A 400 14.45 -5.37 -9.77
C PRO A 400 13.72 -6.63 -9.32
N ASP A 401 14.18 -7.30 -8.26
CA ASP A 401 13.61 -8.57 -7.79
C ASP A 401 12.49 -8.38 -6.74
N GLN A 402 12.10 -7.13 -6.44
CA GLN A 402 11.14 -6.77 -5.39
C GLN A 402 9.84 -7.58 -5.45
N LEU A 403 9.26 -7.76 -6.64
CA LEU A 403 8.01 -8.50 -6.81
C LEU A 403 8.15 -10.00 -6.52
N HIS A 404 9.31 -10.61 -6.79
CA HIS A 404 9.60 -11.99 -6.38
C HIS A 404 9.76 -12.13 -4.86
N VAL A 405 10.26 -11.10 -4.16
CA VAL A 405 10.33 -11.07 -2.70
C VAL A 405 8.92 -10.96 -2.10
N VAL A 406 8.08 -10.08 -2.64
CA VAL A 406 6.66 -9.89 -2.24
C VAL A 406 5.86 -11.18 -2.43
N ALA A 407 5.89 -11.75 -3.65
CA ALA A 407 5.19 -12.97 -4.00
C ALA A 407 5.54 -14.14 -3.07
N ARG A 408 6.84 -14.37 -2.85
CA ARG A 408 7.30 -15.44 -1.96
C ARG A 408 6.91 -15.19 -0.52
N ARG A 409 7.10 -13.97 0.00
CA ARG A 409 6.76 -13.68 1.40
C ARG A 409 5.27 -13.86 1.66
N PHE A 410 4.38 -13.48 0.73
CA PHE A 410 2.94 -13.74 0.89
C PHE A 410 2.55 -15.23 0.77
N ALA A 411 3.34 -16.05 0.09
CA ALA A 411 3.16 -17.51 0.04
C ALA A 411 3.70 -18.21 1.31
N GLU A 412 4.79 -17.70 1.90
CA GLU A 412 5.37 -18.18 3.16
C GLU A 412 4.62 -17.68 4.41
N SER A 413 3.85 -16.59 4.31
CA SER A 413 3.20 -15.94 5.45
C SER A 413 1.75 -16.42 5.62
N PRO A 414 1.27 -16.55 6.88
CA PRO A 414 -0.10 -16.96 7.15
C PRO A 414 -1.12 -15.90 6.70
N PRO A 415 -2.43 -16.24 6.64
CA PRO A 415 -3.44 -15.38 6.02
C PRO A 415 -3.62 -14.01 6.67
N GLU A 416 -3.38 -13.89 7.98
CA GLU A 416 -3.54 -12.61 8.70
C GLU A 416 -2.40 -11.61 8.40
N VAL A 417 -1.28 -12.04 7.82
CA VAL A 417 -0.30 -11.13 7.22
C VAL A 417 -0.89 -10.60 5.91
N ALA A 418 -1.56 -9.46 6.01
CA ALA A 418 -2.29 -8.83 4.91
C ALA A 418 -1.47 -7.76 4.18
N CYS A 419 -0.44 -7.20 4.81
CA CYS A 419 0.39 -6.13 4.25
C CYS A 419 1.89 -6.44 4.36
N LEU A 420 2.63 -6.18 3.29
CA LEU A 420 4.09 -6.15 3.28
C LEU A 420 4.56 -4.74 2.91
N GLN A 421 5.45 -4.17 3.72
CA GLN A 421 6.07 -2.86 3.51
C GLN A 421 7.56 -3.06 3.21
N GLY A 422 8.04 -2.53 2.08
CA GLY A 422 9.47 -2.48 1.78
C GLY A 422 10.19 -1.30 2.45
N ILE A 423 11.50 -1.25 2.29
CA ILE A 423 12.36 -0.19 2.83
C ILE A 423 12.39 0.98 1.83
N LEU A 424 12.01 2.17 2.27
CA LEU A 424 12.22 3.39 1.50
C LEU A 424 13.60 3.97 1.81
N ASP A 425 14.25 4.51 0.78
CA ASP A 425 15.64 4.93 0.83
C ASP A 425 15.92 5.98 -0.24
N TYR A 426 16.99 6.78 -0.08
CA TYR A 426 17.27 7.87 -1.02
C TYR A 426 18.43 7.57 -1.97
N TYR A 427 18.24 7.85 -3.26
CA TYR A 427 19.30 7.69 -4.27
C TYR A 427 20.24 8.90 -4.39
N ASN A 428 19.89 10.04 -3.79
CA ASN A 428 20.64 11.31 -3.85
C ASN A 428 21.29 11.77 -2.49
N PRO A 429 21.72 10.88 -1.57
CA PRO A 429 22.12 11.25 -0.21
C PRO A 429 23.38 12.11 -0.15
N ARG A 430 24.15 12.18 -1.23
CA ARG A 430 25.40 12.94 -1.29
C ARG A 430 25.22 14.41 -1.68
N THR A 431 24.03 14.81 -2.16
CA THR A 431 23.76 16.13 -2.76
C THR A 431 24.11 17.29 -1.83
N ASN A 432 23.63 17.27 -0.58
CA ASN A 432 24.01 18.26 0.45
C ASN A 432 23.78 17.68 1.87
N TRP A 433 24.03 18.48 2.90
CA TRP A 433 23.83 18.10 4.30
C TRP A 433 22.39 17.67 4.61
N LEU A 434 21.38 18.40 4.11
CA LEU A 434 19.98 18.08 4.37
C LEU A 434 19.58 16.70 3.81
N ALA A 435 20.08 16.34 2.62
CA ALA A 435 19.89 15.02 2.04
C ALA A 435 20.53 13.91 2.89
N ARG A 436 21.69 14.15 3.50
CA ARG A 436 22.35 13.19 4.42
C ARG A 436 21.49 12.95 5.65
N CYS A 437 21.09 14.02 6.35
CA CYS A 437 20.23 13.93 7.55
C CYS A 437 18.91 13.21 7.26
N PHE A 438 18.24 13.56 6.15
CA PHE A 438 16.99 12.90 5.75
C PHE A 438 17.19 11.40 5.45
N THR A 439 18.31 11.01 4.82
CA THR A 439 18.63 9.60 4.58
C THR A 439 18.94 8.84 5.87
N ILE A 440 19.60 9.47 6.85
CA ILE A 440 19.86 8.85 8.16
C ILE A 440 18.54 8.63 8.90
N GLU A 441 17.61 9.60 8.89
CA GLU A 441 16.30 9.46 9.53
C GLU A 441 15.46 8.35 8.88
N TYR A 442 15.40 8.30 7.54
CA TYR A 442 14.73 7.21 6.81
C TYR A 442 15.38 5.84 7.11
N ALA A 443 16.70 5.77 7.20
CA ALA A 443 17.38 4.55 7.63
C ALA A 443 16.97 4.15 9.06
N VAL A 444 16.91 5.07 10.03
CA VAL A 444 16.41 4.78 11.39
C VAL A 444 14.97 4.27 11.34
N TRP A 445 14.10 4.92 10.56
CA TRP A 445 12.69 4.54 10.48
C TRP A 445 12.49 3.15 9.86
N PHE A 446 12.96 2.92 8.64
CA PHE A 446 12.71 1.67 7.90
C PHE A 446 13.64 0.51 8.29
N ARG A 447 14.81 0.76 8.91
CA ARG A 447 15.82 -0.27 9.23
C ARG A 447 16.02 -0.51 10.72
N ALA A 448 15.40 0.28 11.59
CA ALA A 448 15.38 0.06 13.04
C ALA A 448 13.96 0.09 13.63
N VAL A 449 13.23 1.19 13.44
CA VAL A 449 11.96 1.43 14.16
C VAL A 449 10.82 0.57 13.63
N LEU A 450 10.43 0.68 12.35
CA LEU A 450 9.30 -0.09 11.80
C LEU A 450 9.50 -1.61 11.92
N PRO A 451 10.67 -2.21 11.61
CA PRO A 451 10.89 -3.65 11.81
C PRO A 451 10.76 -4.06 13.27
N GLY A 452 11.27 -3.23 14.19
CA GLY A 452 11.15 -3.44 15.63
C GLY A 452 9.71 -3.38 16.14
N LEU A 453 8.93 -2.38 15.71
CA LEU A 453 7.51 -2.25 16.05
C LEU A 453 6.70 -3.48 15.61
N ALA A 454 6.94 -3.98 14.40
CA ALA A 454 6.28 -5.18 13.89
C ALA A 454 6.63 -6.43 14.75
N ARG A 455 7.88 -6.57 15.19
CA ARG A 455 8.32 -7.66 16.09
C ARG A 455 7.74 -7.56 17.50
N LEU A 456 7.57 -6.34 18.00
CA LEU A 456 6.86 -6.06 19.25
C LEU A 456 5.34 -6.27 19.12
N GLY A 457 4.82 -6.65 17.94
CA GLY A 457 3.40 -6.88 17.70
C GLY A 457 2.55 -5.61 17.73
N LEU A 458 3.19 -4.43 17.62
CA LEU A 458 2.57 -3.12 17.65
C LEU A 458 2.01 -2.72 16.27
N VAL A 459 1.26 -1.60 16.24
CA VAL A 459 0.75 -1.04 14.98
C VAL A 459 1.91 -0.48 14.16
N VAL A 460 1.97 -0.88 12.89
CA VAL A 460 2.93 -0.36 11.91
C VAL A 460 2.22 0.71 11.07
N PRO A 461 2.54 2.01 11.24
CA PRO A 461 2.12 3.03 10.29
C PRO A 461 2.82 2.78 8.96
N LEU A 462 2.06 2.80 7.87
CA LEU A 462 2.57 2.53 6.52
C LEU A 462 3.28 3.78 5.96
N GLY A 463 4.17 3.60 4.98
CA GLY A 463 5.07 4.64 4.46
C GLY A 463 4.65 5.24 3.11
N GLY A 464 3.37 5.26 2.76
CA GLY A 464 2.83 5.90 1.53
C GLY A 464 3.12 5.20 0.20
N THR A 465 4.25 4.49 0.09
CA THR A 465 4.69 3.72 -1.08
C THR A 465 5.49 2.45 -0.71
N THR A 466 5.77 1.60 -1.70
CA THR A 466 6.38 0.26 -1.56
C THR A 466 5.57 -0.62 -0.61
N LEU A 467 4.27 -0.57 -0.81
CA LEU A 467 3.25 -1.23 -0.02
C LEU A 467 2.54 -2.26 -0.88
N PHE A 468 2.43 -3.48 -0.38
CA PHE A 468 1.78 -4.59 -1.05
C PHE A 468 0.74 -5.22 -0.13
N PHE A 469 -0.49 -5.37 -0.60
CA PHE A 469 -1.62 -5.87 0.16
C PHE A 469 -2.18 -7.15 -0.46
N ARG A 470 -2.62 -8.11 0.37
CA ARG A 470 -3.59 -9.12 -0.09
C ARG A 470 -4.88 -8.38 -0.45
N ARG A 471 -5.36 -8.54 -1.69
CA ARG A 471 -6.48 -7.76 -2.22
C ARG A 471 -7.75 -7.89 -1.37
N GLU A 472 -8.13 -9.11 -1.01
CA GLU A 472 -9.30 -9.42 -0.17
C GLU A 472 -9.29 -8.61 1.15
N ALA A 473 -8.14 -8.55 1.84
CA ALA A 473 -8.00 -7.80 3.09
C ALA A 473 -8.14 -6.28 2.88
N LEU A 474 -7.56 -5.74 1.80
CA LEU A 474 -7.69 -4.32 1.44
C LEU A 474 -9.14 -3.96 1.09
N GLU A 475 -9.86 -4.83 0.38
CA GLU A 475 -11.27 -4.63 0.03
C GLU A 475 -12.18 -4.76 1.26
N ASN A 476 -11.93 -5.72 2.16
CA ASN A 476 -12.61 -5.86 3.45
C ASN A 476 -12.44 -4.63 4.37
N LEU A 477 -11.30 -3.94 4.27
CA LEU A 477 -11.02 -2.69 4.99
C LEU A 477 -11.70 -1.45 4.38
N GLY A 478 -12.35 -1.59 3.22
CA GLY A 478 -12.88 -0.49 2.44
C GLY A 478 -11.79 0.35 1.74
N GLY A 479 -10.60 -0.21 1.48
CA GLY A 479 -9.50 0.49 0.83
C GLY A 479 -8.90 1.61 1.69
N TRP A 480 -8.67 2.77 1.06
CA TRP A 480 -8.06 3.96 1.68
C TRP A 480 -9.12 4.97 2.11
N ASP A 481 -8.88 5.76 3.16
CA ASP A 481 -9.81 6.85 3.51
C ASP A 481 -9.63 8.03 2.56
N ALA A 482 -10.55 8.19 1.60
CA ALA A 482 -10.53 9.22 0.56
C ALA A 482 -10.46 10.66 1.11
N HIS A 483 -10.82 10.86 2.39
CA HIS A 483 -10.84 12.16 3.07
C HIS A 483 -9.65 12.41 4.02
N ASN A 484 -8.70 11.46 4.13
CA ASN A 484 -7.48 11.63 4.91
C ASN A 484 -6.32 12.16 4.04
N VAL A 485 -5.35 12.83 4.66
CA VAL A 485 -4.12 13.34 4.01
C VAL A 485 -2.88 12.49 4.29
N THR A 486 -3.01 11.47 5.15
CA THR A 486 -2.09 10.33 5.30
C THR A 486 -2.93 9.05 5.39
N GLU A 487 -3.39 8.57 4.23
CA GLU A 487 -4.21 7.37 4.11
C GLU A 487 -3.48 6.08 4.50
N ASP A 488 -2.15 6.14 4.50
CA ASP A 488 -1.18 5.08 4.79
C ASP A 488 -1.08 4.79 6.30
N ALA A 489 -0.87 5.81 7.12
CA ALA A 489 -0.85 5.70 8.58
C ALA A 489 -2.23 5.28 9.13
N ASP A 490 -3.32 5.75 8.49
CA ASP A 490 -4.68 5.28 8.78
C ASP A 490 -4.89 3.81 8.39
N LEU A 491 -4.52 3.41 7.18
CA LEU A 491 -4.68 2.02 6.73
C LEU A 491 -3.87 1.04 7.59
N GLY A 492 -2.65 1.40 8.02
CA GLY A 492 -1.86 0.63 8.99
C GLY A 492 -2.57 0.44 10.34
N LEU A 493 -3.25 1.47 10.82
CA LEU A 493 -4.05 1.41 12.04
C LEU A 493 -5.36 0.61 11.85
N ARG A 494 -6.04 0.74 10.71
CA ARG A 494 -7.24 -0.06 10.39
C ARG A 494 -6.92 -1.54 10.20
N LEU A 495 -5.82 -1.89 9.53
CA LEU A 495 -5.29 -3.26 9.45
C LEU A 495 -5.21 -3.90 10.84
N ALA A 496 -4.54 -3.23 11.78
CA ALA A 496 -4.37 -3.74 13.14
C ALA A 496 -5.69 -3.85 13.93
N ARG A 497 -6.67 -2.96 13.70
CA ARG A 497 -8.02 -3.01 14.30
C ARG A 497 -8.90 -4.14 13.75
N PHE A 498 -8.65 -4.59 12.52
CA PHE A 498 -9.28 -5.76 11.91
C PHE A 498 -8.52 -7.08 12.23
N GLY A 499 -7.50 -7.02 13.10
CA GLY A 499 -6.70 -8.18 13.50
C GLY A 499 -5.57 -8.56 12.54
N TYR A 500 -5.48 -7.91 11.38
CA TYR A 500 -4.41 -8.15 10.41
C TYR A 500 -3.03 -7.70 10.91
N ARG A 501 -2.00 -8.25 10.29
CA ARG A 501 -0.58 -7.99 10.54
C ARG A 501 0.09 -7.37 9.31
N THR A 502 1.03 -6.46 9.57
CA THR A 502 1.97 -5.89 8.59
C THR A 502 3.37 -6.43 8.88
N GLU A 503 4.12 -6.82 7.84
CA GLU A 503 5.52 -7.22 7.98
C GLU A 503 6.46 -6.37 7.11
N LEU A 504 7.71 -6.22 7.56
CA LEU A 504 8.76 -5.47 6.85
C LEU A 504 9.62 -6.43 6.03
N ILE A 505 9.72 -6.19 4.72
CA ILE A 505 10.48 -7.03 3.79
C ILE A 505 11.80 -6.36 3.36
N ALA A 506 12.85 -7.18 3.21
CA ALA A 506 14.21 -6.74 2.95
C ALA A 506 14.47 -6.44 1.45
N THR A 507 13.65 -5.56 0.89
CA THR A 507 13.76 -5.01 -0.47
C THR A 507 13.64 -3.49 -0.39
N VAL A 508 14.30 -2.77 -1.29
CA VAL A 508 14.47 -1.31 -1.22
C VAL A 508 13.80 -0.64 -2.41
N THR A 509 13.23 0.54 -2.19
CA THR A 509 12.79 1.46 -3.24
C THR A 509 13.50 2.80 -3.07
N GLY A 510 14.09 3.30 -4.16
CA GLY A 510 14.88 4.53 -4.18
C GLY A 510 14.08 5.77 -4.57
N GLU A 511 13.82 6.64 -3.60
CA GLU A 511 13.21 7.98 -3.72
C GLU A 511 14.27 9.10 -3.86
N GLU A 512 13.80 10.34 -4.02
CA GLU A 512 14.61 11.56 -3.96
C GLU A 512 14.44 12.33 -2.63
N ALA A 513 15.54 12.53 -1.89
CA ALA A 513 15.52 13.34 -0.67
C ALA A 513 15.30 14.83 -1.00
N ASN A 514 14.40 15.50 -0.27
CA ASN A 514 14.22 16.95 -0.36
C ASN A 514 15.51 17.70 0.05
N CYS A 515 16.22 18.26 -0.93
CA CYS A 515 17.48 18.96 -0.74
C CYS A 515 17.32 20.45 -0.35
N ARG A 516 16.10 20.94 -0.10
CA ARG A 516 15.80 22.34 0.28
C ARG A 516 14.89 22.38 1.51
N ALA A 517 15.20 23.26 2.47
CA ALA A 517 14.53 23.33 3.77
C ALA A 517 13.02 23.63 3.67
N LEU A 518 12.59 24.60 2.84
CA LEU A 518 11.17 24.93 2.71
C LEU A 518 10.32 23.78 2.13
N PRO A 519 10.68 23.12 1.01
CA PRO A 519 10.05 21.87 0.58
C PRO A 519 10.05 20.77 1.65
N TRP A 520 11.15 20.58 2.38
CA TRP A 520 11.21 19.61 3.47
C TRP A 520 10.17 19.92 4.57
N VAL A 521 10.07 21.17 5.03
CA VAL A 521 9.09 21.61 6.04
C VAL A 521 7.66 21.41 5.54
N LYS A 522 7.39 21.67 4.24
CA LYS A 522 6.09 21.39 3.61
C LYS A 522 5.74 19.90 3.57
N GLN A 523 6.69 19.05 3.22
CA GLN A 523 6.49 17.59 3.21
C GLN A 523 6.20 17.07 4.62
N ARG A 524 6.96 17.50 5.63
CA ARG A 524 6.75 17.07 7.02
C ARG A 524 5.49 17.64 7.65
N SER A 525 5.06 18.86 7.31
CA SER A 525 3.79 19.38 7.84
C SER A 525 2.59 18.56 7.35
N ARG A 526 2.62 18.07 6.10
CA ARG A 526 1.59 17.12 5.59
C ARG A 526 1.53 15.83 6.42
N TRP A 527 2.67 15.22 6.72
CA TRP A 527 2.72 13.98 7.50
C TRP A 527 2.22 14.16 8.94
N LEU A 528 2.68 15.20 9.63
CA LEU A 528 2.25 15.50 11.01
C LEU A 528 0.77 15.90 11.08
N LYS A 529 0.28 16.66 10.10
CA LYS A 529 -1.15 16.99 9.93
C LYS A 529 -2.00 15.73 9.80
N GLY A 530 -1.60 14.80 8.94
CA GLY A 530 -2.28 13.53 8.74
C GLY A 530 -2.23 12.62 9.98
N TYR A 531 -1.10 12.55 10.67
CA TYR A 531 -0.97 11.84 11.95
C TYR A 531 -1.97 12.39 12.99
N ALA A 532 -2.13 13.72 13.08
CA ALA A 532 -3.10 14.36 13.96
C ALA A 532 -4.56 14.08 13.54
N MET A 533 -4.85 14.03 12.22
CA MET A 533 -6.16 13.66 11.69
C MET A 533 -6.50 12.19 12.01
N THR A 534 -5.61 11.25 11.68
CA THR A 534 -5.74 9.81 11.95
C THR A 534 -5.93 9.54 13.45
N TRP A 535 -5.08 10.10 14.32
CA TRP A 535 -5.24 9.96 15.77
C TRP A 535 -6.62 10.45 16.24
N ALA A 536 -7.01 11.66 15.85
CA ALA A 536 -8.28 12.26 16.27
C ALA A 536 -9.53 11.54 15.72
N VAL A 537 -9.44 10.89 14.54
CA VAL A 537 -10.51 10.05 13.99
C VAL A 537 -10.68 8.76 14.79
N HIS A 538 -9.58 8.05 15.05
CA HIS A 538 -9.63 6.77 15.76
C HIS A 538 -9.92 6.95 17.27
N MET A 539 -9.50 8.07 17.87
CA MET A 539 -9.78 8.43 19.26
C MET A 539 -11.17 9.02 19.52
N ARG A 540 -12.06 9.13 18.51
CA ARG A 540 -13.49 9.47 18.73
C ARG A 540 -14.20 8.50 19.68
N ALA A 541 -13.77 7.24 19.71
CA ALA A 541 -14.35 6.17 20.52
C ALA A 541 -13.23 5.35 21.20
N PRO A 542 -12.51 5.91 22.19
CA PRO A 542 -11.27 5.32 22.70
C PRO A 542 -11.48 3.96 23.36
N ARG A 543 -12.65 3.74 24.00
CA ARG A 543 -13.06 2.43 24.54
C ARG A 543 -13.23 1.36 23.44
N ARG A 544 -13.65 1.75 22.23
CA ARG A 544 -13.72 0.84 21.06
C ARG A 544 -12.32 0.60 20.51
N LEU A 545 -11.51 1.64 20.30
CA LEU A 545 -10.12 1.49 19.86
C LEU A 545 -9.29 0.58 20.79
N TRP A 546 -9.49 0.70 22.11
CA TRP A 546 -8.89 -0.18 23.12
C TRP A 546 -9.35 -1.64 22.99
N ARG A 547 -10.63 -1.90 22.69
CA ARG A 547 -11.14 -3.25 22.42
C ARG A 547 -10.61 -3.83 21.10
N ASP A 548 -10.58 -3.01 20.05
CA ASP A 548 -10.15 -3.43 18.70
C ASP A 548 -8.65 -3.76 18.66
N LEU A 549 -7.82 -3.07 19.45
CA LEU A 549 -6.36 -3.23 19.47
C LEU A 549 -5.82 -4.05 20.66
N GLY A 550 -6.51 -4.04 21.79
CA GLY A 550 -5.96 -4.45 23.08
C GLY A 550 -5.00 -3.41 23.69
N PRO A 551 -4.66 -3.53 24.99
CA PRO A 551 -3.89 -2.55 25.74
C PRO A 551 -2.53 -2.22 25.10
N TRP A 552 -1.75 -3.24 24.75
CA TRP A 552 -0.37 -3.08 24.27
C TRP A 552 -0.29 -2.27 22.96
N ARG A 553 -1.10 -2.65 21.95
CA ARG A 553 -1.19 -1.91 20.69
C ARG A 553 -1.81 -0.52 20.87
N PHE A 554 -2.79 -0.36 21.77
CA PHE A 554 -3.36 0.95 22.08
C PHE A 554 -2.30 1.91 22.66
N LEU A 555 -1.54 1.48 23.68
CA LEU A 555 -0.44 2.29 24.22
C LEU A 555 0.61 2.59 23.14
N GLY A 556 0.97 1.61 22.32
CA GLY A 556 1.86 1.80 21.17
C GLY A 556 1.38 2.90 20.22
N VAL A 557 0.08 2.97 19.92
CA VAL A 557 -0.51 4.04 19.09
C VAL A 557 -0.42 5.41 19.77
N GLN A 558 -0.63 5.50 21.09
CA GLN A 558 -0.46 6.77 21.80
C GLN A 558 1.00 7.23 21.78
N VAL A 559 1.95 6.36 22.09
CA VAL A 559 3.38 6.71 22.08
C VAL A 559 3.86 7.06 20.66
N LEU A 560 3.46 6.27 19.66
CA LEU A 560 3.96 6.40 18.29
C LEU A 560 3.34 7.60 17.54
N ILE A 561 2.06 7.89 17.72
CA ILE A 561 1.38 8.98 16.99
C ILE A 561 1.31 10.24 17.87
N LEU A 562 0.63 10.19 19.03
CA LEU A 562 0.49 11.35 19.92
C LEU A 562 1.82 11.77 20.55
N GLY A 563 2.69 10.82 20.91
CA GLY A 563 4.04 11.10 21.39
C GLY A 563 4.88 11.82 20.34
N THR A 564 4.92 11.32 19.11
CA THR A 564 5.62 11.98 17.98
C THR A 564 5.09 13.40 17.71
N LEU A 565 3.76 13.58 17.70
CA LEU A 565 3.15 14.91 17.56
C LEU A 565 3.56 15.85 18.70
N SER A 566 3.51 15.36 19.94
CA SER A 566 3.92 16.14 21.13
C SER A 566 5.39 16.53 21.09
N GLN A 567 6.27 15.61 20.69
CA GLN A 567 7.71 15.87 20.58
C GLN A 567 8.01 16.93 19.51
N TYR A 568 7.40 16.86 18.32
CA TYR A 568 7.60 17.92 17.31
C TYR A 568 7.05 19.28 17.75
N LEU A 569 5.93 19.33 18.46
CA LEU A 569 5.33 20.60 18.91
C LEU A 569 6.03 21.23 20.12
N LEU A 570 6.63 20.41 20.99
CA LEU A 570 7.23 20.81 22.27
C LEU A 570 8.76 20.68 22.30
N ALA A 571 9.43 20.30 21.20
CA ALA A 571 10.89 20.30 21.14
C ALA A 571 11.52 21.65 21.57
N PRO A 572 10.96 22.84 21.25
CA PRO A 572 11.47 24.11 21.76
C PRO A 572 11.31 24.32 23.28
N VAL A 573 10.33 23.65 23.92
CA VAL A 573 10.18 23.63 25.39
C VAL A 573 11.28 22.78 26.04
N LEU A 574 11.74 21.71 25.37
CA LEU A 574 12.90 20.93 25.81
C LEU A 574 14.21 21.66 25.52
N TRP A 575 14.33 22.29 24.34
CA TRP A 575 15.55 23.03 23.96
C TRP A 575 15.77 24.32 24.76
N SER A 576 14.74 24.93 25.35
CA SER A 576 14.95 26.08 26.25
C SER A 576 15.78 25.71 27.48
N CYS A 577 15.84 24.43 27.87
CA CYS A 577 16.75 23.96 28.92
C CYS A 577 18.24 24.08 28.56
N TRP A 578 18.61 24.24 27.28
CA TRP A 578 19.98 24.63 26.93
C TRP A 578 20.36 26.01 27.52
N ALA A 579 19.39 26.89 27.80
CA ALA A 579 19.66 28.17 28.45
C ALA A 579 20.25 28.00 29.87
N ILE A 580 19.84 26.94 30.59
CA ILE A 580 20.34 26.59 31.92
C ILE A 580 21.85 26.27 31.86
N LEU A 581 22.27 25.52 30.84
CA LEU A 581 23.68 25.17 30.61
C LEU A 581 24.59 26.38 30.34
N PHE A 582 24.02 27.50 29.90
CA PHE A 582 24.72 28.77 29.72
C PHE A 582 24.53 29.74 30.90
N GLY A 583 23.93 29.30 32.00
CA GLY A 583 23.71 30.10 33.21
C GLY A 583 22.56 31.10 33.13
N PHE A 584 21.71 31.03 32.11
CA PHE A 584 20.53 31.90 32.00
C PHE A 584 19.38 31.41 32.88
N TRP A 585 18.60 32.35 33.42
CA TRP A 585 17.39 32.05 34.18
C TRP A 585 16.37 31.27 33.33
N HIS A 586 15.73 30.26 33.93
CA HIS A 586 14.76 29.40 33.27
C HIS A 586 13.60 29.05 34.22
N PRO A 587 12.33 29.08 33.78
CA PRO A 587 11.17 28.90 34.68
C PRO A 587 11.12 27.51 35.34
N VAL A 588 11.71 26.48 34.73
CA VAL A 588 11.80 25.13 35.33
C VAL A 588 12.90 25.00 36.38
N ALA A 589 13.94 25.84 36.35
CA ALA A 589 14.97 25.81 37.41
C ALA A 589 14.38 26.19 38.78
N ALA A 590 13.35 27.05 38.81
CA ALA A 590 12.58 27.37 40.01
C ALA A 590 11.64 26.23 40.47
N LEU A 591 11.53 25.13 39.73
CA LEU A 591 10.66 23.98 40.02
C LEU A 591 11.43 22.68 40.31
N LEU A 592 12.76 22.68 40.17
CA LEU A 592 13.60 21.49 40.36
C LEU A 592 14.59 21.70 41.51
N SER A 593 14.97 20.61 42.17
CA SER A 593 16.18 20.62 43.02
C SER A 593 17.43 20.41 42.14
N PRO A 594 18.63 20.83 42.58
CA PRO A 594 19.87 20.65 41.80
C PRO A 594 20.15 19.19 41.42
N GLN A 595 19.72 18.22 42.24
CA GLN A 595 19.84 16.80 41.94
C GLN A 595 18.90 16.37 40.80
N LEU A 596 17.67 16.90 40.76
CA LEU A 596 16.71 16.62 39.69
C LEU A 596 17.11 17.32 38.39
N GLU A 597 17.66 18.53 38.47
CA GLU A 597 18.24 19.25 37.33
C GLU A 597 19.43 18.48 36.72
N THR A 598 20.34 17.98 37.57
CA THR A 598 21.47 17.14 37.14
C THR A 598 20.99 15.84 36.48
N LEU A 599 20.01 15.15 37.08
CA LEU A 599 19.42 13.93 36.53
C LEU A 599 18.71 14.17 35.19
N LEU A 600 18.00 15.30 35.07
CA LEU A 600 17.34 15.74 33.84
C LEU A 600 18.35 15.96 32.72
N LEU A 601 19.42 16.72 32.99
CA LEU A 601 20.49 16.99 32.03
C LEU A 601 21.15 15.69 31.55
N LEU A 602 21.50 14.79 32.48
CA LEU A 602 22.05 13.47 32.15
C LEU A 602 21.08 12.66 31.28
N SER A 603 19.78 12.76 31.53
CA SER A 603 18.76 12.07 30.71
C SER A 603 18.69 12.60 29.28
N PHE A 604 18.89 13.91 29.06
CA PHE A 604 18.97 14.49 27.72
C PHE A 604 20.24 14.04 26.97
N VAL A 605 21.39 14.00 27.66
CA VAL A 605 22.64 13.48 27.08
C VAL A 605 22.48 12.00 26.70
N MET A 606 21.87 11.19 27.56
CA MET A 606 21.58 9.78 27.25
C MET A 606 20.58 9.62 26.11
N ALA A 607 19.56 10.47 26.01
CA ALA A 607 18.61 10.48 24.90
C ALA A 607 19.30 10.77 23.55
N GLU A 608 20.24 11.72 23.51
CA GLU A 608 21.01 12.02 22.30
C GLU A 608 22.02 10.91 21.98
N LEU A 609 22.70 10.33 22.98
CA LEU A 609 23.58 9.18 22.77
C LEU A 609 22.83 7.97 22.20
N VAL A 610 21.57 7.73 22.62
CA VAL A 610 20.71 6.70 22.03
C VAL A 610 20.30 7.06 20.59
N ASN A 611 19.96 8.32 20.30
CA ASN A 611 19.71 8.76 18.93
C ASN A 611 20.91 8.50 18.02
N ILE A 612 22.12 8.84 18.48
CA ILE A 612 23.37 8.65 17.74
C ILE A 612 23.69 7.16 17.57
N ALA A 613 23.55 6.34 18.62
CA ALA A 613 23.80 4.90 18.56
C ALA A 613 22.83 4.19 17.60
N VAL A 614 21.52 4.46 17.69
CA VAL A 614 20.51 3.88 16.78
C VAL A 614 20.70 4.41 15.35
N GLY A 615 21.07 5.68 15.18
CA GLY A 615 21.39 6.29 13.88
C GLY A 615 22.58 5.61 13.20
N ALA A 616 23.74 5.57 13.87
CA ALA A 616 24.95 4.92 13.36
C ALA A 616 24.73 3.43 13.09
N TRP A 617 23.95 2.76 13.94
CA TRP A 617 23.54 1.37 13.71
C TRP A 617 22.66 1.24 12.46
N ALA A 618 21.67 2.11 12.25
CA ALA A 618 20.78 2.06 11.09
C ALA A 618 21.52 2.28 9.76
N VAL A 619 22.54 3.17 9.73
CA VAL A 619 23.36 3.42 8.53
C VAL A 619 24.62 2.54 8.41
N ARG A 620 24.80 1.51 9.26
CA ARG A 620 25.99 0.63 9.27
C ARG A 620 26.24 -0.17 7.98
N GLY A 621 25.25 -0.25 7.08
CA GLY A 621 25.35 -1.02 5.83
C GLY A 621 26.44 -0.48 4.87
N PRO A 622 26.98 -1.30 3.96
CA PRO A 622 28.10 -0.92 3.09
C PRO A 622 27.80 0.29 2.20
N THR A 623 26.53 0.46 1.79
CA THR A 623 26.00 1.60 1.05
C THR A 623 25.95 2.89 1.88
N HIS A 624 25.60 2.78 3.16
CA HIS A 624 25.24 3.92 4.02
C HIS A 624 26.31 4.32 5.04
N ARG A 625 27.33 3.50 5.29
CA ARG A 625 28.38 3.74 6.31
C ARG A 625 29.07 5.11 6.22
N HIS A 626 29.10 5.71 5.03
CA HIS A 626 29.61 7.05 4.78
C HIS A 626 28.77 8.19 5.44
N LEU A 627 27.60 7.87 5.97
CA LEU A 627 26.71 8.77 6.71
C LEU A 627 26.96 8.74 8.23
N ILE A 628 27.71 7.77 8.77
CA ILE A 628 27.96 7.64 10.22
C ILE A 628 28.52 8.94 10.85
N PRO A 629 29.51 9.65 10.25
CA PRO A 629 30.02 10.91 10.81
C PRO A 629 29.00 12.04 10.83
N TRP A 630 27.91 11.93 10.06
CA TRP A 630 26.87 12.95 9.96
C TRP A 630 25.72 12.70 10.95
N VAL A 631 25.65 11.53 11.61
CA VAL A 631 24.58 11.18 12.54
C VAL A 631 24.44 12.19 13.70
N PRO A 632 25.52 12.67 14.38
CA PRO A 632 25.40 13.68 15.43
C PRO A 632 24.82 15.02 14.94
N SER A 633 24.94 15.33 13.64
CA SER A 633 24.36 16.57 13.08
C SER A 633 22.83 16.54 12.96
N LEU A 634 22.18 15.39 13.23
CA LEU A 634 20.72 15.32 13.30
C LEU A 634 20.12 16.26 14.37
N HIS A 635 20.85 16.55 15.45
CA HIS A 635 20.40 17.50 16.48
C HIS A 635 20.13 18.90 15.89
N VAL A 636 20.90 19.32 14.89
CA VAL A 636 20.76 20.62 14.19
C VAL A 636 19.69 20.56 13.07
N TYR A 637 19.26 19.36 12.68
CA TYR A 637 18.24 19.14 11.66
C TYR A 637 16.81 19.15 12.21
N PHE A 638 16.59 18.58 13.39
CA PHE A 638 15.24 18.50 14.00
C PHE A 638 14.55 19.85 14.30
N PRO A 639 15.23 21.01 14.49
CA PRO A 639 14.58 22.32 14.52
C PRO A 639 13.66 22.64 13.33
N LEU A 640 13.98 22.15 12.12
CA LEU A 640 13.07 22.26 10.97
C LEU A 640 11.76 21.50 11.22
N GLY A 641 11.82 20.39 11.96
CA GLY A 641 10.67 19.56 12.32
C GLY A 641 9.70 20.27 13.27
N ALA A 642 10.21 21.11 14.19
CA ALA A 642 9.34 21.92 15.05
C ALA A 642 8.52 22.94 14.24
N LEU A 643 9.17 23.61 13.28
CA LEU A 643 8.48 24.50 12.31
C LEU A 643 7.43 23.74 11.49
N ALA A 644 7.73 22.50 11.07
CA ALA A 644 6.78 21.64 10.37
C ALA A 644 5.59 21.21 11.25
N GLY A 645 5.81 20.96 12.54
CA GLY A 645 4.76 20.66 13.52
C GLY A 645 3.82 21.85 13.75
N TRP A 646 4.35 23.06 13.94
CA TRP A 646 3.54 24.26 14.07
C TRP A 646 2.77 24.59 12.78
N LYS A 647 3.40 24.45 11.60
CA LYS A 647 2.70 24.54 10.30
C LYS A 647 1.58 23.50 10.20
N ALA A 648 1.81 22.26 10.64
CA ALA A 648 0.80 21.21 10.60
C ALA A 648 -0.44 21.55 11.43
N ILE A 649 -0.28 22.04 12.67
CA ILE A 649 -1.41 22.43 13.53
C ILE A 649 -2.17 23.62 12.93
N TYR A 650 -1.47 24.64 12.41
CA TYR A 650 -2.10 25.73 11.67
C TYR A 650 -2.91 25.21 10.45
N GLU A 651 -2.38 24.23 9.71
CA GLU A 651 -3.06 23.62 8.56
C GLU A 651 -4.21 22.69 8.94
N VAL A 652 -4.19 22.04 10.11
CA VAL A 652 -5.35 21.30 10.66
C VAL A 652 -6.52 22.24 10.93
N ILE A 653 -6.24 23.43 11.48
CA ILE A 653 -7.28 24.42 11.85
C ILE A 653 -7.81 25.16 10.61
N THR A 654 -6.91 25.63 9.73
CA THR A 654 -7.27 26.56 8.64
C THR A 654 -7.53 25.87 7.30
N LYS A 655 -6.92 24.72 7.03
CA LYS A 655 -6.90 24.08 5.70
C LYS A 655 -6.90 22.54 5.78
N PRO A 656 -7.83 21.89 6.49
CA PRO A 656 -7.76 20.45 6.83
C PRO A 656 -7.59 19.52 5.62
N PHE A 657 -8.17 19.84 4.44
CA PHE A 657 -8.04 19.01 3.24
C PHE A 657 -7.01 19.51 2.20
N TYR A 658 -6.25 20.57 2.49
CA TYR A 658 -5.24 21.10 1.56
C TYR A 658 -4.00 20.20 1.44
N TRP A 659 -3.51 20.04 0.21
CA TRP A 659 -2.32 19.28 -0.16
C TRP A 659 -1.23 20.23 -0.68
N ASP A 660 -0.16 20.40 0.08
CA ASP A 660 1.00 21.21 -0.28
C ASP A 660 2.04 20.35 -1.04
N LYS A 661 1.90 20.22 -2.38
CA LYS A 661 2.75 19.34 -3.21
C LYS A 661 4.20 19.87 -3.25
N THR A 662 5.16 18.97 -3.05
CA THR A 662 6.58 19.17 -3.32
C THR A 662 6.92 18.70 -4.74
N ALA A 663 7.77 19.44 -5.45
CA ALA A 663 8.26 19.04 -6.77
C ALA A 663 9.47 18.10 -6.62
N HIS A 664 9.47 17.02 -7.37
CA HIS A 664 10.51 15.98 -7.37
C HIS A 664 11.12 15.81 -8.77
N GLY A 665 12.19 15.03 -8.91
CA GLY A 665 12.96 14.86 -10.15
C GLY A 665 14.11 15.85 -10.36
N LEU A 666 14.32 16.79 -9.42
CA LEU A 666 15.21 17.95 -9.58
C LEU A 666 16.70 17.60 -9.52
N PHE A 667 17.06 16.58 -8.73
CA PHE A 667 18.45 16.13 -8.53
C PHE A 667 18.70 14.74 -9.13
N ASP A 668 17.82 14.28 -10.02
CA ASP A 668 17.96 13.02 -10.77
C ASP A 668 19.04 13.09 -11.86
N ARG A 669 20.30 13.05 -11.42
CA ARG A 669 21.46 12.78 -12.27
C ARG A 669 21.50 11.29 -12.63
N VAL A 670 20.89 10.94 -13.76
CA VAL A 670 21.17 9.68 -14.45
C VAL A 670 22.67 9.64 -14.80
N PRO A 671 23.44 8.60 -14.42
CA PRO A 671 24.82 8.45 -14.86
C PRO A 671 24.85 8.32 -16.39
N GLY A 672 25.42 9.32 -17.06
CA GLY A 672 25.34 9.44 -18.51
C GLY A 672 26.04 8.31 -19.25
N ARG A 673 25.27 7.30 -19.68
CA ARG A 673 25.57 6.67 -20.97
C ARG A 673 25.30 7.74 -22.03
N PRO A 674 26.25 8.06 -22.92
CA PRO A 674 26.00 9.02 -23.98
C PRO A 674 24.83 8.55 -24.84
N HIS A 675 23.94 9.46 -25.25
CA HIS A 675 22.84 9.14 -26.14
C HIS A 675 23.37 8.57 -27.47
N ARG A 676 23.39 7.24 -27.59
CA ARG A 676 23.25 6.59 -28.89
C ARG A 676 21.81 6.85 -29.32
N SER A 677 21.62 7.88 -30.13
CA SER A 677 20.32 8.29 -30.65
C SER A 677 19.64 7.10 -31.34
N HIS A 678 18.38 6.83 -30.97
CA HIS A 678 17.62 5.70 -31.51
C HIS A 678 17.45 5.78 -33.04
N SER A 679 17.60 6.97 -33.62
CA SER A 679 17.65 7.19 -35.08
C SER A 679 18.69 6.33 -35.79
N VAL A 680 19.87 6.07 -35.20
CA VAL A 680 20.93 5.28 -35.86
C VAL A 680 20.58 3.78 -35.92
N LEU A 681 19.85 3.27 -34.93
CA LEU A 681 19.39 1.88 -34.94
C LEU A 681 18.26 1.68 -35.97
N VAL A 682 17.28 2.59 -35.98
CA VAL A 682 16.20 2.60 -36.98
C VAL A 682 16.76 2.76 -38.39
N ALA A 683 17.72 3.68 -38.61
CA ALA A 683 18.37 3.87 -39.90
C ALA A 683 19.12 2.62 -40.39
N ARG A 684 19.80 1.88 -39.48
CA ARG A 684 20.48 0.62 -39.84
C ARG A 684 19.49 -0.50 -40.21
N ILE A 685 18.37 -0.62 -39.50
CA ILE A 685 17.31 -1.58 -39.84
C ILE A 685 16.66 -1.21 -41.17
N ALA A 686 16.34 0.07 -41.38
CA ALA A 686 15.76 0.59 -42.62
C ALA A 686 16.74 0.62 -43.82
N ALA A 687 18.04 0.40 -43.59
CA ALA A 687 19.04 0.19 -44.64
C ALA A 687 19.23 -1.31 -44.96
N ALA A 688 19.17 -2.19 -43.94
CA ALA A 688 19.20 -3.64 -44.14
C ALA A 688 17.97 -4.12 -44.95
N ALA A 689 16.78 -3.59 -44.66
CA ALA A 689 15.54 -3.91 -45.35
C ALA A 689 15.50 -3.50 -46.85
N ARG A 690 16.48 -2.74 -47.35
CA ARG A 690 16.57 -2.32 -48.76
C ARG A 690 17.51 -3.19 -49.60
N ARG A 691 17.99 -4.32 -49.06
CA ARG A 691 18.93 -5.23 -49.74
C ARG A 691 18.30 -6.60 -50.05
N SER A 692 17.17 -6.58 -50.74
CA SER A 692 16.65 -7.71 -51.52
C SER A 692 16.43 -7.27 -52.98
N PRO A 693 16.72 -8.09 -54.00
CA PRO A 693 16.53 -7.69 -55.40
C PRO A 693 15.04 -7.57 -55.74
N ALA A 694 14.68 -6.55 -56.52
CA ALA A 694 13.36 -6.49 -57.15
C ALA A 694 13.29 -7.48 -58.35
N PRO A 695 12.13 -8.10 -58.63
CA PRO A 695 11.96 -8.93 -59.81
C PRO A 695 12.04 -8.10 -61.10
N ALA A 696 12.47 -8.72 -62.19
CA ALA A 696 12.65 -8.06 -63.48
C ALA A 696 11.33 -7.51 -64.02
N ARG A 697 11.34 -6.27 -64.52
CA ARG A 697 10.24 -5.69 -65.29
C ARG A 697 10.30 -6.21 -66.72
N THR A 698 9.24 -6.89 -67.16
CA THR A 698 8.95 -7.04 -68.60
C THR A 698 8.67 -5.68 -69.21
N ALA A 699 9.13 -5.47 -70.45
CA ALA A 699 8.83 -4.26 -71.22
C ALA A 699 7.49 -4.41 -71.94
N LEU A 700 6.74 -3.31 -72.03
CA LEU A 700 5.65 -3.12 -72.98
C LEU A 700 5.92 -1.85 -73.80
N ALA A 701 5.64 -1.93 -75.09
CA ALA A 701 5.87 -0.86 -76.06
C ALA A 701 4.73 0.19 -76.03
N PRO A 702 4.89 1.37 -76.66
CA PRO A 702 4.06 2.54 -76.38
C PRO A 702 3.01 2.88 -77.47
N GLN A 703 2.23 3.91 -77.16
CA GLN A 703 1.41 4.78 -78.04
C GLN A 703 -0.02 4.32 -78.44
N ILE A 704 -0.97 5.27 -78.21
CA ILE A 704 -2.00 5.80 -79.12
C ILE A 704 -2.77 4.74 -79.95
N ASP A 705 -4.09 4.55 -79.81
CA ASP A 705 -5.19 5.51 -79.52
C ASP A 705 -5.92 5.33 -78.17
#